data_AF-B1N2F6-F1
#
_entry.id   AF-B1N2F6-F1
#
_cell.length_a   1.000
_cell.length_b   1.000
_cell.length_c   1.000
_cell.angle_alpha   90.00
_cell.angle_beta   90.00
_cell.angle_gamma   90.00
#
_symmetry.space_group_name_H-M   'P 1'
#
loop_
_entity.id
_entity.type
_entity.pdbx_description
1 polymer ?
#
loop_
_entity_poly.entity_id
_entity_poly.type
_entity_poly.pdbx_seq_one_letter_code
_entity_poly.pdbx_strand_id
1 'polypeptide(L)'
;MTCKLERVYLMNVSLYFTTYFDVLSFVQVNKKCFSTINDLKVNPWLTTPFSIIKFVYHFNPETVNCCSFQLNKPRIFDTCTFIRNPNFLLISEEQQKKLIPLFHKITTLTLYKTKEEQSMCYIKNASKFTSLQSIFGDIELIVQFIENSFNGQLINLRCLNKIQIEPQSNQYIFPYKTLPLLRKLRNIIGINNRIKVILISFYSVFNRQDVKEFEKINVQLFYKMLTQHQIDQVKLNYTAPRKVLAIEGTYNCDKFNKIIDKRQPTVCVILMENNPLLKEEIERSKGSLLIPENITTSYWTIPKCIKELQLLKVNPVVVQNTMNIVPQYPADCFSLKTIKLERCRNIFLQQNLPNLKTLIMSECDNVTVQTIDEVYHFGLTNIRKLMILRSNDIHIQCNSNKFKELTVEGGDRIYIYGTVDSVRDFTFLRVVKMVLPSCSFYNKYVNIQYCSSIKFVHGMNMNSPIEFLGINVVLFNKLIQKILILPLSLPKELFNEDTFSNFFYMAPFFLNSERIKKHGNTLYMKKRTFSDIDCIDILISTQFLAAGKSNKLVTILNENEFYIFDASIRYFEVTITGSAVVSVGLIDVIRLHNEEYTSSNRLVGLDVGSIGYYSENGCLFNESKITKYSEPYAVYSSSNDTIGCGYNIKTKEIFFTKNRIKLPSIPFKCHSLSAVISIDFMNKMTINYGNTPFKFNIKKELENNGLINQFKTNCQIV
;
A
#
# COMPACT_ATOMS: atom_id res chain seq x y z
N MET A 1 14.22 -33.77 -29.63
CA MET A 1 14.27 -33.40 -28.20
C MET A 1 14.03 -31.91 -27.92
N THR A 2 14.24 -31.00 -28.88
CA THR A 2 14.14 -29.53 -28.71
C THR A 2 12.73 -28.97 -28.43
N CYS A 3 11.65 -29.51 -29.02
CA CYS A 3 10.27 -29.02 -28.77
C CYS A 3 9.74 -29.26 -27.35
N LYS A 4 10.20 -30.31 -26.63
CA LYS A 4 9.75 -30.59 -25.25
C LYS A 4 10.28 -29.55 -24.26
N LEU A 5 11.51 -29.06 -24.48
CA LEU A 5 12.13 -28.03 -23.64
C LEU A 5 11.46 -26.66 -23.80
N GLU A 6 11.08 -26.29 -25.04
CA GLU A 6 10.33 -25.04 -25.31
C GLU A 6 9.00 -25.02 -24.54
N ARG A 7 8.25 -26.13 -24.56
CA ARG A 7 6.94 -26.22 -23.90
C ARG A 7 7.02 -26.14 -22.38
N VAL A 8 7.93 -26.88 -21.76
CA VAL A 8 8.13 -26.83 -20.30
C VAL A 8 8.56 -25.43 -19.85
N TYR A 9 9.38 -24.75 -20.64
CA TYR A 9 9.75 -23.36 -20.37
C TYR A 9 8.54 -22.43 -20.41
N LEU A 10 7.70 -22.53 -21.45
CA LEU A 10 6.47 -21.73 -21.56
C LEU A 10 5.49 -22.03 -20.41
N MET A 11 5.35 -23.29 -19.99
CA MET A 11 4.54 -23.65 -18.81
C MET A 11 5.09 -22.97 -17.56
N ASN A 12 6.41 -23.04 -17.32
CA ASN A 12 7.05 -22.39 -16.18
C ASN A 12 6.85 -20.88 -16.19
N VAL A 13 6.96 -20.22 -17.35
CA VAL A 13 6.68 -18.79 -17.49
C VAL A 13 5.22 -18.49 -17.18
N SER A 14 4.30 -19.28 -17.73
CA SER A 14 2.85 -19.06 -17.57
C SER A 14 2.35 -19.22 -16.13
N LEU A 15 3.01 -20.03 -15.31
CA LEU A 15 2.70 -20.14 -13.88
C LEU A 15 2.90 -18.82 -13.12
N TYR A 16 3.71 -17.90 -13.64
CA TYR A 16 3.94 -16.57 -13.06
C TYR A 16 2.95 -15.50 -13.56
N PHE A 17 1.95 -15.86 -14.36
CA PHE A 17 0.88 -14.94 -14.74
C PHE A 17 0.04 -14.55 -13.52
N THR A 18 -0.22 -13.25 -13.38
CA THR A 18 -0.86 -12.68 -12.20
C THR A 18 -2.36 -12.44 -12.40
N THR A 19 -2.80 -12.30 -13.65
CA THR A 19 -4.20 -12.03 -13.99
C THR A 19 -4.69 -12.97 -15.09
N TYR A 20 -6.01 -13.16 -15.17
CA TYR A 20 -6.60 -13.88 -16.29
C TYR A 20 -6.38 -13.17 -17.64
N PHE A 21 -6.16 -11.84 -17.63
CA PHE A 21 -5.82 -11.10 -18.84
C PHE A 21 -4.44 -11.46 -19.39
N ASP A 22 -3.45 -11.69 -18.51
CA ASP A 22 -2.13 -12.20 -18.91
C ASP A 22 -2.26 -13.55 -19.62
N VAL A 23 -3.12 -14.43 -19.09
CA VAL A 23 -3.44 -15.74 -19.69
C VAL A 23 -4.07 -15.56 -21.08
N LEU A 24 -5.11 -14.72 -21.20
CA LEU A 24 -5.78 -14.45 -22.48
C LEU A 24 -4.84 -13.90 -23.54
N SER A 25 -4.04 -12.90 -23.16
CA SER A 25 -3.06 -12.27 -24.05
C SER A 25 -2.05 -13.31 -24.54
N PHE A 26 -1.60 -14.19 -23.64
CA PHE A 26 -0.64 -15.24 -23.97
C PHE A 26 -1.24 -16.29 -24.91
N VAL A 27 -2.45 -16.80 -24.64
CA VAL A 27 -3.05 -17.84 -25.50
C VAL A 27 -3.41 -17.32 -26.90
N GLN A 28 -3.62 -16.01 -27.05
CA GLN A 28 -3.86 -15.36 -28.33
C GLN A 28 -2.61 -15.22 -29.21
N VAL A 29 -1.40 -15.34 -28.65
CA VAL A 29 -0.16 -15.21 -29.43
C VAL A 29 -0.07 -16.26 -30.52
N ASN A 30 -0.30 -17.54 -30.21
CA ASN A 30 -0.37 -18.64 -31.18
C ASN A 30 -0.94 -19.93 -30.55
N LYS A 31 -1.16 -20.96 -31.39
CA LYS A 31 -1.68 -22.29 -30.98
C LYS A 31 -0.81 -23.00 -29.93
N LYS A 32 0.53 -22.82 -29.96
CA LYS A 32 1.43 -23.43 -28.95
C LYS A 32 1.19 -22.82 -27.57
N CYS A 33 0.99 -21.50 -27.47
CA CYS A 33 0.69 -20.82 -26.22
C CYS A 33 -0.66 -21.27 -25.64
N PHE A 34 -1.70 -21.39 -26.48
CA PHE A 34 -2.99 -21.96 -26.07
C PHE A 34 -2.83 -23.38 -25.51
N SER A 35 -2.20 -24.26 -26.28
CA SER A 35 -1.94 -25.65 -25.89
C SER A 35 -1.05 -25.77 -24.64
N THR A 36 -0.18 -24.79 -24.38
CA THR A 36 0.64 -24.73 -23.16
C THR A 36 -0.23 -24.48 -21.93
N ILE A 37 -1.14 -23.50 -22.01
CA ILE A 37 -2.06 -23.18 -20.91
C ILE A 37 -3.07 -24.31 -20.67
N ASN A 38 -3.61 -24.89 -21.74
CA ASN A 38 -4.58 -25.97 -21.66
C ASN A 38 -4.01 -27.23 -20.97
N ASP A 39 -2.71 -27.48 -21.12
CA ASP A 39 -2.04 -28.61 -20.50
C ASP A 39 -1.53 -28.32 -19.08
N LEU A 40 -1.69 -27.08 -18.58
CA LEU A 40 -1.37 -26.77 -17.19
C LEU A 40 -2.27 -27.58 -16.25
N LYS A 41 -1.65 -28.41 -15.43
CA LYS A 41 -2.34 -29.18 -14.39
C LYS A 41 -2.84 -28.34 -13.23
N VAL A 42 -2.37 -27.10 -13.11
CA VAL A 42 -2.72 -26.17 -12.04
C VAL A 42 -2.83 -24.76 -12.61
N ASN A 43 -3.76 -23.96 -12.09
CA ASN A 43 -3.80 -22.55 -12.45
C ASN A 43 -2.51 -21.81 -12.04
N PRO A 44 -2.14 -20.73 -12.75
CA PRO A 44 -1.05 -19.83 -12.34
C PRO A 44 -1.28 -19.22 -10.95
N TRP A 45 -0.25 -18.55 -10.42
CA TRP A 45 -0.31 -17.75 -9.19
C TRP A 45 -1.11 -16.44 -9.39
N LEU A 46 -2.38 -16.60 -9.76
CA LEU A 46 -3.32 -15.54 -10.05
C LEU A 46 -3.64 -14.76 -8.76
N THR A 47 -3.67 -13.43 -8.85
CA THR A 47 -3.74 -12.54 -7.69
C THR A 47 -5.16 -12.09 -7.34
N THR A 48 -6.19 -12.65 -7.97
CA THR A 48 -7.59 -12.33 -7.66
C THR A 48 -8.49 -13.56 -7.71
N PRO A 49 -9.53 -13.66 -6.86
CA PRO A 49 -10.51 -14.75 -6.90
C PRO A 49 -11.17 -14.88 -8.28
N PHE A 50 -11.50 -13.76 -8.91
CA PHE A 50 -12.11 -13.72 -10.24
C PHE A 50 -11.22 -14.36 -11.31
N SER A 51 -9.92 -14.08 -11.29
CA SER A 51 -8.99 -14.65 -12.26
C SER A 51 -8.91 -16.17 -12.12
N ILE A 52 -8.85 -16.67 -10.87
CA ILE A 52 -8.85 -18.10 -10.57
C ILE A 52 -10.13 -18.74 -11.09
N ILE A 53 -11.29 -18.18 -10.73
CA ILE A 53 -12.60 -18.70 -11.14
C ILE A 53 -12.69 -18.76 -12.67
N LYS A 54 -12.33 -17.69 -13.39
CA LYS A 54 -12.35 -17.68 -14.86
C LYS A 54 -11.41 -18.72 -15.46
N PHE A 55 -10.18 -18.83 -14.95
CA PHE A 55 -9.23 -19.83 -15.42
C PHE A 55 -9.79 -21.23 -15.27
N VAL A 56 -10.32 -21.56 -14.09
CA VAL A 56 -10.89 -22.88 -13.80
C VAL A 56 -12.04 -23.19 -14.75
N TYR A 57 -12.97 -22.24 -14.96
CA TYR A 57 -14.08 -22.43 -15.90
C TYR A 57 -13.66 -22.68 -17.35
N HIS A 58 -12.54 -22.11 -17.81
CA HIS A 58 -12.12 -22.21 -19.21
C HIS A 58 -11.20 -23.39 -19.48
N PHE A 59 -10.34 -23.75 -18.51
CA PHE A 59 -9.28 -24.72 -18.72
C PHE A 59 -9.41 -25.99 -17.86
N ASN A 60 -10.35 -26.03 -16.90
CA ASN A 60 -10.63 -27.20 -16.05
C ASN A 60 -9.36 -27.90 -15.51
N PRO A 61 -8.48 -27.18 -14.79
CA PRO A 61 -7.23 -27.76 -14.32
C PRO A 61 -7.48 -28.89 -13.32
N GLU A 62 -6.63 -29.90 -13.34
CA GLU A 62 -6.66 -31.03 -12.41
C GLU A 62 -6.55 -30.58 -10.95
N THR A 63 -5.72 -29.57 -10.70
CA THR A 63 -5.52 -28.95 -9.40
C THR A 63 -5.98 -27.50 -9.40
N VAL A 64 -6.84 -27.13 -8.46
CA VAL A 64 -7.20 -25.73 -8.20
C VAL A 64 -6.34 -25.19 -7.06
N ASN A 65 -5.46 -24.24 -7.38
CA ASN A 65 -4.74 -23.45 -6.39
C ASN A 65 -5.52 -22.18 -6.06
N CYS A 66 -6.14 -22.19 -4.87
CA CYS A 66 -6.94 -21.07 -4.38
C CYS A 66 -6.07 -19.86 -3.98
N CYS A 67 -4.75 -20.02 -3.90
CA CYS A 67 -3.82 -18.95 -3.49
C CYS A 67 -4.24 -18.24 -2.20
N SER A 68 -4.84 -18.98 -1.26
CA SER A 68 -5.38 -18.45 0.01
C SER A 68 -6.57 -17.49 -0.11
N PHE A 69 -7.16 -17.35 -1.31
CA PHE A 69 -8.39 -16.60 -1.52
C PHE A 69 -9.64 -17.41 -1.16
N GLN A 70 -10.67 -16.70 -0.71
CA GLN A 70 -12.01 -17.27 -0.53
C GLN A 70 -12.70 -17.35 -1.89
N LEU A 71 -13.13 -18.56 -2.28
CA LEU A 71 -13.83 -18.79 -3.54
C LEU A 71 -15.30 -19.09 -3.26
N ASN A 72 -16.18 -18.13 -3.52
CA ASN A 72 -17.62 -18.16 -3.18
C ASN A 72 -18.46 -19.10 -4.07
N LYS A 73 -17.83 -20.04 -4.79
CA LYS A 73 -18.50 -20.97 -5.71
C LYS A 73 -18.05 -22.41 -5.42
N PRO A 74 -18.71 -23.14 -4.50
CA PRO A 74 -18.31 -24.50 -4.11
C PRO A 74 -18.20 -25.47 -5.29
N ARG A 75 -19.05 -25.29 -6.32
CA ARG A 75 -19.08 -26.15 -7.52
C ARG A 75 -17.78 -26.21 -8.31
N ILE A 76 -16.88 -25.24 -8.16
CA ILE A 76 -15.58 -25.28 -8.83
C ILE A 76 -14.74 -26.49 -8.35
N PHE A 77 -14.96 -26.92 -7.11
CA PHE A 77 -14.22 -28.03 -6.50
C PHE A 77 -14.78 -29.41 -6.85
N ASP A 78 -15.97 -29.46 -7.45
CA ASP A 78 -16.59 -30.71 -7.88
C ASP A 78 -15.81 -31.31 -9.06
N THR A 79 -15.31 -30.44 -9.95
CA THR A 79 -14.62 -30.83 -11.19
C THR A 79 -13.13 -31.10 -11.03
N CYS A 80 -12.49 -30.59 -9.98
CA CYS A 80 -11.05 -30.77 -9.78
C CYS A 80 -10.74 -32.04 -8.98
N THR A 81 -9.56 -32.61 -9.23
CA THR A 81 -9.02 -33.74 -8.46
C THR A 81 -8.39 -33.26 -7.17
N PHE A 82 -7.64 -32.15 -7.21
CA PHE A 82 -6.87 -31.64 -6.07
C PHE A 82 -7.11 -30.16 -5.77
N ILE A 83 -6.94 -29.79 -4.49
CA ILE A 83 -7.09 -28.43 -3.99
C ILE A 83 -5.80 -28.01 -3.28
N ARG A 84 -5.29 -26.80 -3.58
CA ARG A 84 -4.14 -26.19 -2.91
C ARG A 84 -4.50 -24.87 -2.26
N ASN A 85 -3.98 -24.65 -1.03
CA ASN A 85 -4.12 -23.42 -0.27
C ASN A 85 -5.58 -22.91 -0.14
N PRO A 86 -6.56 -23.78 0.19
CA PRO A 86 -7.94 -23.33 0.33
C PRO A 86 -8.08 -22.36 1.50
N ASN A 87 -8.95 -21.37 1.34
CA ASN A 87 -9.41 -20.52 2.42
C ASN A 87 -10.94 -20.59 2.47
N PHE A 88 -11.48 -21.56 3.20
CA PHE A 88 -12.92 -21.70 3.34
C PHE A 88 -13.44 -20.85 4.49
N LEU A 89 -14.43 -20.00 4.20
CA LEU A 89 -15.13 -19.26 5.23
C LEU A 89 -16.08 -20.24 5.97
N LEU A 90 -15.86 -20.44 7.27
CA LEU A 90 -16.57 -21.43 8.10
C LEU A 90 -17.42 -20.74 9.16
N ILE A 91 -18.54 -20.14 8.76
CA ILE A 91 -19.39 -19.34 9.67
C ILE A 91 -20.41 -20.22 10.41
N SER A 92 -20.77 -21.38 9.85
CA SER A 92 -21.78 -22.27 10.44
C SER A 92 -21.42 -23.75 10.34
N GLU A 93 -21.99 -24.56 11.23
CA GLU A 93 -21.85 -26.02 11.19
C GLU A 93 -22.34 -26.63 9.86
N GLU A 94 -23.38 -26.03 9.26
CA GLU A 94 -23.92 -26.48 7.97
C GLU A 94 -22.89 -26.29 6.85
N GLN A 95 -22.16 -25.17 6.84
CA GLN A 95 -21.08 -24.94 5.89
C GLN A 95 -19.92 -25.92 6.10
N GLN A 96 -19.57 -26.23 7.36
CA GLN A 96 -18.55 -27.22 7.68
C GLN A 96 -18.93 -28.61 7.13
N LYS A 97 -20.19 -29.05 7.33
CA LYS A 97 -20.69 -30.32 6.80
C LYS A 97 -20.57 -30.42 5.28
N LYS A 98 -20.77 -29.33 4.54
CA LYS A 98 -20.62 -29.28 3.08
C LYS A 98 -19.17 -29.35 2.61
N LEU A 99 -18.21 -28.88 3.42
CA LEU A 99 -16.80 -28.78 3.04
C LEU A 99 -15.96 -29.98 3.46
N ILE A 100 -16.32 -30.65 4.55
CA ILE A 100 -15.65 -31.86 5.04
C ILE A 100 -15.43 -32.91 3.94
N PRO A 101 -16.39 -33.20 3.04
CA PRO A 101 -16.19 -34.13 1.94
C PRO A 101 -15.05 -33.73 0.99
N LEU A 102 -14.65 -32.46 0.92
CA LEU A 102 -13.57 -31.99 0.05
C LEU A 102 -12.18 -32.18 0.66
N PHE A 103 -12.06 -32.49 1.96
CA PHE A 103 -10.76 -32.52 2.65
C PHE A 103 -9.78 -33.56 2.09
N HIS A 104 -10.31 -34.67 1.57
CA HIS A 104 -9.49 -35.70 0.91
C HIS A 104 -8.81 -35.21 -0.37
N LYS A 105 -9.31 -34.14 -1.01
CA LYS A 105 -8.72 -33.51 -2.20
C LYS A 105 -7.59 -32.52 -1.87
N ILE A 106 -7.45 -32.13 -0.61
CA ILE A 106 -6.51 -31.07 -0.21
C ILE A 106 -5.08 -31.61 -0.19
N THR A 107 -4.23 -31.08 -1.06
CA THR A 107 -2.80 -31.43 -1.11
C THR A 107 -1.92 -30.47 -0.31
N THR A 108 -2.42 -29.27 -0.04
CA THR A 108 -1.69 -28.23 0.70
C THR A 108 -2.59 -27.49 1.65
N LEU A 109 -2.19 -27.43 2.91
CA LEU A 109 -2.95 -26.85 4.01
C LEU A 109 -2.16 -25.76 4.74
N THR A 110 -2.86 -24.69 5.14
CA THR A 110 -2.31 -23.61 5.97
C THR A 110 -3.05 -23.56 7.31
N LEU A 111 -2.32 -23.50 8.42
CA LEU A 111 -2.85 -23.45 9.79
C LEU A 111 -2.29 -22.23 10.52
N TYR A 112 -3.15 -21.24 10.78
CA TYR A 112 -2.74 -19.97 11.41
C TYR A 112 -3.68 -19.61 12.54
N LYS A 113 -3.13 -19.07 13.63
CA LYS A 113 -3.91 -18.57 14.79
C LYS A 113 -4.90 -17.46 14.43
N THR A 114 -4.60 -16.60 13.45
CA THR A 114 -5.57 -15.59 12.98
C THR A 114 -6.79 -16.16 12.27
N LYS A 115 -6.75 -17.45 11.91
CA LYS A 115 -7.87 -18.21 11.36
C LYS A 115 -8.15 -19.39 12.28
N GLU A 116 -8.27 -19.13 13.58
CA GLU A 116 -8.38 -20.16 14.61
C GLU A 116 -9.56 -21.10 14.36
N GLU A 117 -10.77 -20.57 14.13
CA GLU A 117 -11.96 -21.39 13.85
C GLU A 117 -11.77 -22.33 12.65
N GLN A 118 -11.17 -21.83 11.57
CA GLN A 118 -10.86 -22.62 10.39
C GLN A 118 -9.81 -23.69 10.69
N SER A 119 -8.71 -23.30 11.34
CA SER A 119 -7.61 -24.20 11.68
C SER A 119 -8.08 -25.32 12.61
N MET A 120 -8.91 -24.99 13.61
CA MET A 120 -9.49 -25.95 14.55
C MET A 120 -10.46 -26.91 13.87
N CYS A 121 -11.26 -26.44 12.90
CA CYS A 121 -12.11 -27.33 12.10
C CYS A 121 -11.28 -28.35 11.31
N TYR A 122 -10.17 -27.91 10.71
CA TYR A 122 -9.24 -28.81 10.01
C TYR A 122 -8.58 -29.80 10.97
N ILE A 123 -8.12 -29.34 12.12
CA ILE A 123 -7.51 -30.17 13.18
C ILE A 123 -8.49 -31.25 13.67
N LYS A 124 -9.76 -30.91 13.91
CA LYS A 124 -10.80 -31.87 14.34
C LYS A 124 -11.08 -32.95 13.29
N ASN A 125 -10.82 -32.65 12.02
CA ASN A 125 -11.07 -33.55 10.89
C ASN A 125 -9.77 -34.03 10.22
N ALA A 126 -8.64 -33.98 10.91
CA ALA A 126 -7.32 -34.19 10.32
C ALA A 126 -7.18 -35.58 9.63
N SER A 127 -7.84 -36.61 10.15
CA SER A 127 -7.89 -37.95 9.55
C SER A 127 -8.47 -38.01 8.13
N LYS A 128 -9.22 -37.00 7.70
CA LYS A 128 -9.86 -36.94 6.36
C LYS A 128 -8.93 -36.40 5.27
N PHE A 129 -7.74 -35.92 5.61
CA PHE A 129 -6.79 -35.30 4.69
C PHE A 129 -5.83 -36.32 4.06
N THR A 130 -6.37 -37.28 3.31
CA THR A 130 -5.59 -38.42 2.78
C THR A 130 -4.60 -38.08 1.65
N SER A 131 -4.83 -36.97 0.92
CA SER A 131 -3.96 -36.51 -0.18
C SER A 131 -2.95 -35.44 0.24
N LEU A 132 -2.82 -35.16 1.54
CA LEU A 132 -2.04 -34.03 2.04
C LEU A 132 -0.53 -34.24 1.80
N GLN A 133 0.08 -33.35 1.03
CA GLN A 133 1.50 -33.39 0.70
C GLN A 133 2.29 -32.37 1.51
N SER A 134 1.69 -31.23 1.84
CA SER A 134 2.38 -30.14 2.53
C SER A 134 1.50 -29.40 3.53
N ILE A 135 2.08 -29.08 4.69
CA ILE A 135 1.44 -28.27 5.74
C ILE A 135 2.30 -27.05 6.02
N PHE A 136 1.64 -25.90 6.18
CA PHE A 136 2.26 -24.60 6.43
C PHE A 136 1.62 -23.92 7.65
N GLY A 137 2.40 -23.20 8.45
CA GLY A 137 1.88 -22.29 9.48
C GLY A 137 2.48 -22.44 10.87
N ASP A 138 1.66 -22.22 11.91
CA ASP A 138 2.10 -22.17 13.30
C ASP A 138 2.40 -23.59 13.85
N ILE A 139 3.58 -23.76 14.48
CA ILE A 139 4.05 -25.09 14.94
C ILE A 139 3.08 -25.77 15.91
N GLU A 140 2.44 -25.03 16.81
CA GLU A 140 1.49 -25.58 17.78
C GLU A 140 0.28 -26.21 17.08
N LEU A 141 -0.30 -25.50 16.10
CA LEU A 141 -1.44 -25.98 15.31
C LEU A 141 -1.05 -27.17 14.41
N ILE A 142 0.16 -27.13 13.83
CA ILE A 142 0.70 -28.23 13.03
C ILE A 142 0.85 -29.49 13.91
N VAL A 143 1.43 -29.36 15.10
CA VAL A 143 1.58 -30.49 16.03
C VAL A 143 0.22 -31.05 16.40
N GLN A 144 -0.75 -30.22 16.77
CA GLN A 144 -2.12 -30.67 17.09
C GLN A 144 -2.81 -31.36 15.90
N PHE A 145 -2.66 -30.83 14.69
CA PHE A 145 -3.20 -31.43 13.47
C PHE A 145 -2.61 -32.83 13.26
N ILE A 146 -1.30 -32.94 13.40
CA ILE A 146 -0.58 -34.20 13.22
C ILE A 146 -1.02 -35.20 14.29
N GLU A 147 -1.06 -34.83 15.58
CA GLU A 147 -1.54 -35.71 16.65
C GLU A 147 -2.93 -36.28 16.36
N ASN A 148 -3.88 -35.42 15.97
CA ASN A 148 -5.24 -35.85 15.64
C ASN A 148 -5.32 -36.69 14.35
N SER A 149 -4.32 -36.63 13.48
CA SER A 149 -4.22 -37.52 12.31
C SER A 149 -3.84 -38.95 12.70
N PHE A 150 -3.22 -39.16 13.87
CA PHE A 150 -2.64 -40.43 14.33
C PHE A 150 -3.47 -41.19 15.37
N ASN A 151 -4.74 -40.82 15.62
CA ASN A 151 -5.65 -41.56 16.50
C ASN A 151 -5.96 -43.00 16.00
N GLY A 152 -4.96 -43.89 16.04
CA GLY A 152 -5.08 -45.35 15.84
C GLY A 152 -4.82 -45.92 14.44
N GLN A 153 -4.63 -45.11 13.39
CA GLN A 153 -4.43 -45.63 12.01
C GLN A 153 -3.25 -44.96 11.27
N LEU A 154 -2.21 -45.76 10.97
CA LEU A 154 -0.94 -45.39 10.30
C LEU A 154 -1.06 -44.87 8.84
N ILE A 155 -2.27 -44.70 8.30
CA ILE A 155 -2.50 -44.61 6.84
C ILE A 155 -2.58 -43.16 6.31
N ASN A 156 -2.98 -42.19 7.14
CA ASN A 156 -3.49 -40.91 6.63
C ASN A 156 -2.45 -39.85 6.22
N LEU A 157 -1.18 -39.98 6.61
CA LEU A 157 -0.11 -39.02 6.27
C LEU A 157 0.97 -39.59 5.34
N ARG A 158 0.68 -40.68 4.61
CA ARG A 158 1.65 -41.28 3.67
C ARG A 158 2.14 -40.29 2.59
N CYS A 159 1.29 -39.37 2.16
CA CYS A 159 1.62 -38.41 1.12
C CYS A 159 2.43 -37.21 1.63
N LEU A 160 2.46 -36.98 2.96
CA LEU A 160 3.10 -35.82 3.56
C LEU A 160 4.61 -35.90 3.33
N ASN A 161 5.16 -34.89 2.68
CA ASN A 161 6.58 -34.81 2.37
C ASN A 161 7.20 -33.45 2.74
N LYS A 162 6.39 -32.47 3.15
CA LYS A 162 6.87 -31.14 3.53
C LYS A 162 6.07 -30.56 4.69
N ILE A 163 6.78 -30.08 5.69
CA ILE A 163 6.23 -29.26 6.77
C ILE A 163 7.01 -27.95 6.77
N GLN A 164 6.32 -26.83 6.61
CA GLN A 164 6.91 -25.50 6.69
C GLN A 164 6.32 -24.76 7.86
N ILE A 165 7.11 -24.63 8.92
CA ILE A 165 6.77 -23.84 10.08
C ILE A 165 7.14 -22.40 9.76
N GLU A 166 6.14 -21.54 9.73
CA GLU A 166 6.29 -20.13 9.44
C GLU A 166 5.26 -19.41 10.30
N PRO A 167 5.67 -18.95 11.49
CA PRO A 167 4.75 -18.25 12.36
C PRO A 167 4.30 -16.94 11.69
N GLN A 168 3.10 -16.50 12.02
CA GLN A 168 2.58 -15.26 11.47
C GLN A 168 3.45 -14.06 11.92
N SER A 169 3.52 -13.03 11.06
CA SER A 169 4.40 -11.85 11.13
C SER A 169 4.81 -11.39 12.54
N ASN A 170 6.11 -11.11 12.71
CA ASN A 170 6.79 -10.59 13.92
C ASN A 170 6.94 -11.57 15.10
N GLN A 171 6.65 -12.86 14.91
CA GLN A 171 6.90 -13.87 15.94
C GLN A 171 8.32 -14.46 15.83
N TYR A 172 8.90 -14.71 17.00
CA TYR A 172 10.24 -15.25 17.17
C TYR A 172 10.24 -16.76 17.10
N ILE A 173 11.32 -17.33 16.55
CA ILE A 173 11.70 -18.68 16.96
C ILE A 173 12.39 -18.53 18.30
N PHE A 174 11.70 -18.95 19.34
CA PHE A 174 12.30 -19.21 20.62
C PHE A 174 12.68 -20.69 20.68
N PRO A 175 13.98 -21.05 20.67
CA PRO A 175 14.41 -22.45 20.68
C PRO A 175 13.80 -23.22 21.85
N TYR A 176 13.69 -22.62 23.03
CA TYR A 176 13.08 -23.25 24.21
C TYR A 176 11.59 -23.60 24.04
N LYS A 177 10.82 -22.87 23.22
CA LYS A 177 9.42 -23.22 22.88
C LYS A 177 9.33 -24.16 21.67
N THR A 178 10.19 -23.94 20.68
CA THR A 178 10.09 -24.58 19.36
C THR A 178 10.71 -25.97 19.35
N LEU A 179 11.85 -26.16 20.02
CA LEU A 179 12.56 -27.44 20.06
C LEU A 179 11.74 -28.57 20.72
N PRO A 180 11.04 -28.37 21.86
CA PRO A 180 10.18 -29.40 22.43
C PRO A 180 9.09 -29.86 21.46
N LEU A 181 8.45 -28.92 20.76
CA LEU A 181 7.42 -29.21 19.77
C LEU A 181 7.99 -29.92 18.53
N LEU A 182 9.18 -29.54 18.06
CA LEU A 182 9.87 -30.23 16.97
C LEU A 182 10.31 -31.65 17.36
N ARG A 183 10.77 -31.86 18.60
CA ARG A 183 11.08 -33.20 19.13
C ARG A 183 9.81 -34.05 19.23
N LYS A 184 8.70 -33.47 19.68
CA LYS A 184 7.39 -34.12 19.68
C LYS A 184 6.96 -34.51 18.27
N LEU A 185 7.06 -33.59 17.31
CA LEU A 185 6.79 -33.84 15.90
C LEU A 185 7.66 -34.97 15.36
N ARG A 186 8.97 -34.96 15.66
CA ARG A 186 9.93 -36.02 15.31
C ARG A 186 9.47 -37.38 15.80
N ASN A 187 9.02 -37.47 17.05
CA ASN A 187 8.59 -38.72 17.65
C ASN A 187 7.31 -39.25 17.01
N ILE A 188 6.39 -38.36 16.58
CA ILE A 188 5.11 -38.76 15.98
C ILE A 188 5.28 -39.26 14.54
N ILE A 189 5.94 -38.49 13.67
CA ILE A 189 5.99 -38.81 12.23
C ILE A 189 7.28 -39.51 11.81
N GLY A 190 8.27 -39.61 12.72
CA GLY A 190 9.63 -40.00 12.37
C GLY A 190 10.19 -39.05 11.31
N ILE A 191 10.67 -37.86 11.71
CA ILE A 191 11.40 -36.97 10.79
C ILE A 191 12.66 -37.72 10.32
N ASN A 192 12.51 -38.49 9.25
CA ASN A 192 13.52 -39.17 8.49
C ASN A 192 13.65 -38.46 7.14
N ASN A 193 14.49 -38.95 6.24
CA ASN A 193 14.77 -38.29 4.95
C ASN A 193 13.54 -38.11 4.03
N ARG A 194 12.36 -38.63 4.39
CA ARG A 194 11.12 -38.52 3.61
C ARG A 194 10.38 -37.18 3.80
N ILE A 195 10.39 -36.62 5.02
CA ILE A 195 9.64 -35.39 5.33
C ILE A 195 10.61 -34.23 5.51
N LYS A 196 10.53 -33.27 4.60
CA LYS A 196 11.32 -32.04 4.67
C LYS A 196 10.68 -31.06 5.65
N VAL A 197 11.32 -30.83 6.79
CA VAL A 197 10.91 -29.81 7.76
C VAL A 197 11.69 -28.53 7.53
N ILE A 198 10.98 -27.44 7.22
CA ILE A 198 11.53 -26.11 7.00
C ILE A 198 10.99 -25.21 8.10
N LEU A 199 11.88 -24.47 8.75
CA LEU A 199 11.53 -23.51 9.78
C LEU A 199 11.95 -22.12 9.29
N ILE A 200 10.96 -21.25 9.05
CA ILE A 200 11.17 -19.88 8.58
C ILE A 200 10.82 -18.93 9.71
N SER A 201 11.83 -18.28 10.28
CA SER A 201 11.64 -17.22 11.27
C SER A 201 11.55 -15.85 10.64
N PHE A 202 11.15 -14.87 11.45
CA PHE A 202 11.55 -13.49 11.20
C PHE A 202 13.06 -13.29 11.43
N TYR A 203 13.64 -13.81 12.52
CA TYR A 203 15.06 -13.61 12.89
C TYR A 203 15.91 -14.89 12.85
N SER A 204 17.22 -14.77 12.65
CA SER A 204 18.13 -15.91 12.80
C SER A 204 18.25 -16.36 14.26
N VAL A 205 18.58 -17.62 14.50
CA VAL A 205 19.01 -18.12 15.82
C VAL A 205 20.33 -17.44 16.23
N PHE A 206 20.46 -17.11 17.52
CA PHE A 206 21.60 -16.35 18.07
C PHE A 206 22.65 -17.20 18.80
N ASN A 207 22.33 -18.46 19.10
CA ASN A 207 23.23 -19.42 19.75
C ASN A 207 23.60 -20.59 18.81
N ARG A 208 24.90 -20.91 18.74
CA ARG A 208 25.43 -22.04 17.96
C ARG A 208 24.89 -23.40 18.45
N GLN A 209 24.64 -23.53 19.76
CA GLN A 209 24.11 -24.77 20.32
C GLN A 209 22.70 -25.08 19.81
N ASP A 210 21.84 -24.05 19.72
CA ASP A 210 20.48 -24.21 19.20
C ASP A 210 20.49 -24.60 17.72
N VAL A 211 21.36 -23.99 16.90
CA VAL A 211 21.54 -24.37 15.49
C VAL A 211 21.89 -25.86 15.38
N LYS A 212 22.84 -26.34 16.18
CA LYS A 212 23.20 -27.77 16.21
C LYS A 212 22.02 -28.64 16.62
N GLU A 213 21.17 -28.21 17.55
CA GLU A 213 19.97 -28.96 17.94
C GLU A 213 18.93 -29.03 16.81
N PHE A 214 18.73 -27.96 16.05
CA PHE A 214 17.87 -27.99 14.85
C PHE A 214 18.45 -28.92 13.77
N GLU A 215 19.76 -28.87 13.53
CA GLU A 215 20.46 -29.74 12.58
C GLU A 215 20.33 -31.23 12.98
N LYS A 216 20.48 -31.57 14.27
CA LYS A 216 20.28 -32.94 14.80
C LYS A 216 18.88 -33.49 14.56
N ILE A 217 17.87 -32.61 14.37
CA ILE A 217 16.47 -32.98 14.08
C ILE A 217 16.16 -32.88 12.58
N ASN A 218 17.17 -32.64 11.74
CA ASN A 218 17.05 -32.50 10.28
C ASN A 218 16.09 -31.36 9.85
N VAL A 219 16.11 -30.25 10.59
CA VAL A 219 15.29 -29.06 10.32
C VAL A 219 16.10 -28.04 9.53
N GLN A 220 15.58 -27.59 8.39
CA GLN A 220 16.19 -26.52 7.61
C GLN A 220 15.75 -25.16 8.13
N LEU A 221 16.67 -24.42 8.74
CA LEU A 221 16.41 -23.09 9.28
C LEU A 221 16.61 -22.00 8.23
N PHE A 222 15.63 -21.11 8.09
CA PHE A 222 15.69 -19.88 7.30
C PHE A 222 15.16 -18.68 8.11
N TYR A 223 15.50 -17.47 7.70
CA TYR A 223 15.03 -16.24 8.34
C TYR A 223 14.77 -15.12 7.32
N LYS A 224 13.92 -14.15 7.70
CA LYS A 224 13.48 -13.04 6.84
C LYS A 224 14.15 -11.68 7.12
N MET A 225 14.80 -11.54 8.27
CA MET A 225 15.46 -10.31 8.73
C MET A 225 16.95 -10.56 9.02
N LEU A 226 17.80 -9.65 8.55
CA LEU A 226 19.23 -9.63 8.85
C LEU A 226 19.50 -8.81 10.12
N THR A 227 20.42 -9.25 10.96
CA THR A 227 20.74 -8.54 12.23
C THR A 227 22.23 -8.51 12.51
N GLN A 228 22.66 -7.70 13.48
CA GLN A 228 24.07 -7.70 13.90
C GLN A 228 24.53 -9.09 14.39
N HIS A 229 23.63 -9.84 15.02
CA HIS A 229 23.95 -11.02 15.81
C HIS A 229 23.87 -12.36 15.05
N GLN A 230 23.72 -12.33 13.72
CA GLN A 230 23.62 -13.54 12.92
C GLN A 230 24.85 -14.44 13.06
N ILE A 231 24.62 -15.74 13.12
CA ILE A 231 25.67 -16.76 13.17
C ILE A 231 26.14 -17.10 11.76
N ASP A 232 27.45 -17.22 11.57
CA ASP A 232 28.07 -17.50 10.26
C ASP A 232 27.55 -18.78 9.58
N GLN A 233 27.25 -19.84 10.35
CA GLN A 233 26.76 -21.13 9.83
C GLN A 233 25.44 -21.01 9.05
N VAL A 234 24.53 -20.14 9.51
CA VAL A 234 23.22 -19.95 8.88
C VAL A 234 23.15 -18.65 8.08
N LYS A 235 24.25 -17.91 7.97
CA LYS A 235 24.33 -16.56 7.37
C LYS A 235 23.81 -16.48 5.92
N LEU A 236 23.79 -17.59 5.19
CA LEU A 236 23.27 -17.65 3.82
C LEU A 236 21.82 -18.15 3.72
N ASN A 237 21.20 -18.55 4.84
CA ASN A 237 19.83 -19.07 4.90
C ASN A 237 18.78 -17.96 4.99
N TYR A 238 19.06 -16.82 4.37
CA TYR A 238 18.10 -15.74 4.22
C TYR A 238 17.02 -16.11 3.20
N THR A 239 15.75 -15.89 3.55
CA THR A 239 14.59 -16.04 2.67
C THR A 239 13.74 -14.78 2.76
N ALA A 240 13.42 -14.16 1.62
CA ALA A 240 12.60 -12.97 1.59
C ALA A 240 11.82 -12.90 0.27
N PRO A 241 10.76 -12.08 0.20
CA PRO A 241 10.08 -11.77 -1.05
C PRO A 241 11.11 -11.37 -2.11
N ARG A 242 10.92 -11.86 -3.34
CA ARG A 242 11.82 -11.54 -4.46
C ARG A 242 11.97 -10.02 -4.53
N LYS A 243 13.21 -9.54 -4.40
CA LYS A 243 13.69 -8.14 -4.49
C LYS A 243 13.82 -7.34 -3.18
N VAL A 244 13.36 -7.83 -2.03
CA VAL A 244 13.49 -7.08 -0.76
C VAL A 244 14.51 -7.74 0.16
N LEU A 245 15.38 -6.92 0.73
CA LEU A 245 16.27 -7.26 1.83
C LEU A 245 15.88 -6.42 3.05
N ALA A 246 15.87 -7.01 4.24
CA ALA A 246 15.60 -6.27 5.47
C ALA A 246 16.73 -6.49 6.48
N ILE A 247 17.21 -5.41 7.11
CA ILE A 247 18.29 -5.36 8.09
C ILE A 247 17.78 -4.63 9.33
N GLU A 248 18.08 -5.15 10.53
CA GLU A 248 17.67 -4.56 11.80
C GLU A 248 18.83 -4.34 12.77
N GLY A 249 18.77 -3.22 13.48
CA GLY A 249 19.54 -2.93 14.70
C GLY A 249 21.04 -2.72 14.46
N THR A 250 21.46 -2.37 13.24
CA THR A 250 22.88 -2.19 12.94
C THR A 250 23.16 -1.24 11.79
N TYR A 251 24.22 -0.45 11.94
CA TYR A 251 24.79 0.37 10.87
C TYR A 251 25.85 -0.36 10.05
N ASN A 252 26.40 -1.48 10.54
CA ASN A 252 27.42 -2.27 9.84
C ASN A 252 26.76 -3.16 8.77
N CYS A 253 26.29 -2.52 7.70
CA CYS A 253 25.56 -3.18 6.61
C CYS A 253 26.49 -3.87 5.60
N ASP A 254 27.76 -3.45 5.51
CA ASP A 254 28.74 -3.97 4.56
C ASP A 254 28.94 -5.49 4.69
N LYS A 255 28.88 -6.01 5.93
CA LYS A 255 28.99 -7.46 6.20
C LYS A 255 27.92 -8.32 5.52
N PHE A 256 26.83 -7.72 5.05
CA PHE A 256 25.74 -8.39 4.34
C PHE A 256 25.88 -8.37 2.82
N ASN A 257 26.89 -7.69 2.26
CA ASN A 257 27.10 -7.56 0.82
C ASN A 257 27.17 -8.92 0.11
N LYS A 258 27.78 -9.95 0.71
CA LYS A 258 27.77 -11.33 0.16
C LYS A 258 26.36 -11.90 -0.03
N ILE A 259 25.43 -11.61 0.89
CA ILE A 259 24.03 -12.05 0.78
C ILE A 259 23.33 -11.25 -0.31
N ILE A 260 23.59 -9.94 -0.34
CA ILE A 260 23.03 -9.02 -1.34
C ILE A 260 23.45 -9.45 -2.75
N ASP A 261 24.74 -9.70 -2.98
CA ASP A 261 25.25 -10.12 -4.29
C ASP A 261 24.67 -11.48 -4.73
N LYS A 262 24.48 -12.41 -3.79
CA LYS A 262 23.88 -13.72 -4.09
C LYS A 262 22.39 -13.62 -4.41
N ARG A 263 21.65 -12.74 -3.72
CA ARG A 263 20.18 -12.65 -3.83
C ARG A 263 19.70 -11.60 -4.82
N GLN A 264 20.57 -10.66 -5.21
CA GLN A 264 20.27 -9.54 -6.10
C GLN A 264 18.98 -8.79 -5.72
N PRO A 265 18.79 -8.38 -4.45
CA PRO A 265 17.63 -7.58 -4.06
C PRO A 265 17.69 -6.20 -4.72
N THR A 266 16.55 -5.61 -5.04
CA THR A 266 16.48 -4.24 -5.56
C THR A 266 16.05 -3.21 -4.52
N VAL A 267 15.51 -3.67 -3.39
CA VAL A 267 15.06 -2.84 -2.26
C VAL A 267 15.76 -3.33 -0.99
N CYS A 268 16.29 -2.40 -0.20
CA CYS A 268 16.84 -2.67 1.12
C CYS A 268 16.10 -1.84 2.16
N VAL A 269 15.65 -2.48 3.24
CA VAL A 269 14.99 -1.86 4.38
C VAL A 269 15.92 -1.96 5.58
N ILE A 270 16.17 -0.85 6.26
CA ILE A 270 16.98 -0.77 7.47
C ILE A 270 16.09 -0.24 8.60
N LEU A 271 15.93 -1.03 9.65
CA LEU A 271 15.18 -0.69 10.85
C LEU A 271 16.16 -0.55 12.03
N MET A 272 16.21 0.61 12.69
CA MET A 272 17.14 0.81 13.81
C MET A 272 16.49 0.69 15.19
N GLU A 273 15.17 0.68 15.29
CA GLU A 273 14.51 0.41 16.56
C GLU A 273 14.62 -1.08 16.88
N ASN A 274 15.33 -1.42 17.96
CA ASN A 274 15.45 -2.78 18.42
C ASN A 274 14.10 -3.27 18.95
N ASN A 275 13.66 -4.43 18.48
CA ASN A 275 12.49 -5.06 19.06
C ASN A 275 12.76 -5.47 20.54
N PRO A 276 11.93 -5.05 21.52
CA PRO A 276 12.20 -5.30 22.94
C PRO A 276 12.25 -6.80 23.29
N LEU A 277 11.44 -7.62 22.61
CA LEU A 277 11.44 -9.08 22.80
C LEU A 277 12.74 -9.72 22.27
N LEU A 278 13.33 -9.13 21.21
CA LEU A 278 14.63 -9.54 20.68
C LEU A 278 15.74 -9.24 21.68
N LYS A 279 15.68 -8.05 22.31
CA LYS A 279 16.63 -7.60 23.32
C LYS A 279 16.72 -8.59 24.49
N GLU A 280 15.57 -8.93 25.07
CA GLU A 280 15.48 -9.87 26.21
C GLU A 280 16.05 -11.26 25.86
N GLU A 281 15.79 -11.78 24.66
CA GLU A 281 16.29 -13.09 24.25
C GLU A 281 17.81 -13.09 23.97
N ILE A 282 18.34 -11.99 23.44
CA ILE A 282 19.81 -11.82 23.30
C ILE A 282 20.46 -11.82 24.68
N GLU A 283 19.88 -11.09 25.64
CA GLU A 283 20.37 -11.06 27.03
C GLU A 283 20.31 -12.45 27.68
N ARG A 284 19.21 -13.20 27.52
CA ARG A 284 19.12 -14.59 28.02
C ARG A 284 20.13 -15.54 27.36
N SER A 285 20.35 -15.42 26.06
CA SER A 285 21.21 -16.35 25.30
C SER A 285 22.71 -16.06 25.45
N LYS A 286 23.09 -14.82 25.79
CA LYS A 286 24.51 -14.40 25.89
C LYS A 286 24.93 -13.87 27.27
N GLY A 287 24.03 -13.80 28.25
CA GLY A 287 24.33 -13.37 29.62
C GLY A 287 24.46 -11.86 29.84
N SER A 288 24.58 -11.06 28.78
CA SER A 288 24.41 -9.59 28.79
C SER A 288 24.52 -9.04 27.36
N LEU A 289 23.77 -7.97 27.06
CA LEU A 289 24.03 -7.11 25.92
C LEU A 289 25.28 -6.29 26.22
N LEU A 290 26.45 -6.82 25.88
CA LEU A 290 27.58 -5.95 25.58
C LEU A 290 27.18 -5.15 24.34
N ILE A 291 26.57 -3.98 24.57
CA ILE A 291 26.57 -2.90 23.58
C ILE A 291 28.03 -2.80 23.16
N PRO A 292 28.39 -3.06 21.89
CA PRO A 292 29.78 -3.02 21.49
C PRO A 292 30.29 -1.61 21.82
N GLU A 293 31.24 -1.52 22.75
CA GLU A 293 31.83 -0.27 23.23
C GLU A 293 32.60 0.49 22.12
N ASN A 294 32.61 -0.03 20.89
CA ASN A 294 33.13 0.66 19.72
C ASN A 294 32.26 0.31 18.50
N ILE A 295 31.16 1.04 18.29
CA ILE A 295 30.50 1.10 16.98
C ILE A 295 31.41 1.96 16.09
N THR A 296 32.48 1.37 15.58
CA THR A 296 33.09 1.91 14.36
C THR A 296 32.01 1.83 13.29
N THR A 297 31.46 2.97 12.89
CA THR A 297 30.54 3.07 11.75
C THR A 297 31.36 2.70 10.51
N SER A 298 31.32 1.42 10.12
CA SER A 298 31.86 1.03 8.83
C SER A 298 31.03 1.70 7.74
N TYR A 299 31.72 2.43 6.85
CA TYR A 299 31.08 3.05 5.71
C TYR A 299 30.55 1.96 4.77
N TRP A 300 29.24 1.93 4.53
CA TRP A 300 28.62 0.88 3.73
C TRP A 300 28.70 1.20 2.25
N THR A 301 29.41 0.36 1.49
CA THR A 301 29.38 0.42 0.02
C THR A 301 28.15 -0.34 -0.47
N ILE A 302 27.08 0.38 -0.83
CA ILE A 302 25.80 -0.24 -1.22
C ILE A 302 25.97 -0.96 -2.57
N PRO A 303 25.70 -2.28 -2.65
CA PRO A 303 25.80 -3.01 -3.91
C PRO A 303 24.86 -2.46 -4.99
N LYS A 304 25.35 -2.37 -6.23
CA LYS A 304 24.65 -1.77 -7.38
C LYS A 304 23.29 -2.40 -7.69
N CYS A 305 23.01 -3.62 -7.24
CA CYS A 305 21.71 -4.26 -7.42
C CYS A 305 20.60 -3.55 -6.65
N ILE A 306 20.93 -2.93 -5.50
CA ILE A 306 19.99 -2.16 -4.68
C ILE A 306 19.70 -0.83 -5.38
N LYS A 307 18.42 -0.58 -5.66
CA LYS A 307 17.91 0.64 -6.29
C LYS A 307 17.09 1.50 -5.34
N GLU A 308 16.61 0.93 -4.25
CA GLU A 308 15.80 1.60 -3.24
C GLU A 308 16.33 1.29 -1.84
N LEU A 309 16.50 2.34 -1.03
CA LEU A 309 16.85 2.24 0.38
C LEU A 309 15.72 2.84 1.22
N GLN A 310 15.22 2.08 2.18
CA GLN A 310 14.22 2.51 3.15
C GLN A 310 14.86 2.52 4.54
N LEU A 311 14.88 3.67 5.18
CA LEU A 311 15.37 3.86 6.54
C LEU A 311 14.16 4.04 7.46
N LEU A 312 14.00 3.15 8.44
CA LEU A 312 12.90 3.14 9.39
C LEU A 312 13.44 3.37 10.79
N LYS A 313 12.92 4.39 11.48
CA LYS A 313 13.26 4.71 12.88
C LYS A 313 14.76 4.88 13.13
N VAL A 314 15.47 5.42 12.14
CA VAL A 314 16.92 5.67 12.23
C VAL A 314 17.17 6.97 12.96
N ASN A 315 17.94 6.92 14.04
CA ASN A 315 18.40 8.07 14.79
C ASN A 315 19.89 7.86 15.11
N PRO A 316 20.81 8.41 14.30
CA PRO A 316 22.23 8.34 14.58
C PRO A 316 22.50 9.13 15.87
N VAL A 317 22.77 8.43 16.97
CA VAL A 317 23.06 9.07 18.27
C VAL A 317 24.39 9.81 18.16
N VAL A 318 24.40 11.11 18.51
CA VAL A 318 25.60 11.89 18.75
C VAL A 318 26.23 11.37 20.05
N VAL A 319 27.40 10.74 19.96
CA VAL A 319 28.18 10.38 21.16
C VAL A 319 28.60 11.68 21.84
N GLN A 320 28.20 11.83 23.10
CA GLN A 320 28.09 13.11 23.82
C GLN A 320 29.39 13.84 24.16
N ASN A 321 30.56 13.45 23.64
CA ASN A 321 31.84 13.92 24.24
C ASN A 321 32.83 14.67 23.35
N THR A 322 32.61 14.92 22.05
CA THR A 322 33.58 15.73 21.27
C THR A 322 32.92 16.41 20.05
N MET A 323 32.65 17.72 20.18
CA MET A 323 32.18 18.63 19.12
C MET A 323 30.84 18.24 18.44
N ASN A 324 30.09 19.23 17.96
CA ASN A 324 28.86 19.06 17.20
C ASN A 324 29.14 18.42 15.82
N ILE A 325 29.63 17.18 15.78
CA ILE A 325 29.79 16.43 14.54
C ILE A 325 28.41 15.88 14.20
N VAL A 326 27.78 16.54 13.24
CA VAL A 326 26.57 16.09 12.59
C VAL A 326 26.86 14.73 11.92
N PRO A 327 26.29 13.61 12.40
CA PRO A 327 26.65 12.29 11.87
C PRO A 327 26.07 12.11 10.46
N GLN A 328 26.94 12.18 9.45
CA GLN A 328 26.59 11.79 8.09
C GLN A 328 26.15 10.32 8.08
N TYR A 329 25.07 10.01 7.35
CA TYR A 329 24.64 8.62 7.22
C TYR A 329 25.76 7.79 6.55
N PRO A 330 26.26 6.71 7.19
CA PRO A 330 27.53 6.07 6.82
C PRO A 330 27.35 5.09 5.64
N ALA A 331 26.89 5.57 4.48
CA ALA A 331 26.72 4.73 3.29
C ALA A 331 26.90 5.51 1.98
N ASP A 332 27.45 4.80 0.98
CA ASP A 332 27.50 5.23 -0.42
C ASP A 332 26.14 5.04 -1.10
N CYS A 333 25.42 6.14 -1.30
CA CYS A 333 24.10 6.15 -1.91
C CYS A 333 24.13 6.40 -3.44
N PHE A 334 25.29 6.37 -4.08
CA PHE A 334 25.47 6.79 -5.48
C PHE A 334 24.55 6.08 -6.48
N SER A 335 24.32 4.78 -6.31
CA SER A 335 23.52 3.97 -7.26
C SER A 335 22.00 3.98 -7.01
N LEU A 336 21.56 4.60 -5.91
CA LEU A 336 20.16 4.59 -5.48
C LEU A 336 19.29 5.45 -6.39
N LYS A 337 18.09 4.95 -6.70
CA LYS A 337 17.05 5.66 -7.45
C LYS A 337 15.95 6.19 -6.53
N THR A 338 15.73 5.54 -5.40
CA THR A 338 14.72 5.91 -4.41
C THR A 338 15.34 5.85 -3.02
N ILE A 339 15.10 6.88 -2.21
CA ILE A 339 15.37 6.88 -0.77
C ILE A 339 14.06 7.17 -0.04
N LYS A 340 13.75 6.36 0.97
CA LYS A 340 12.61 6.58 1.87
C LYS A 340 13.10 6.66 3.30
N LEU A 341 12.63 7.67 4.02
CA LEU A 341 12.88 7.86 5.44
C LEU A 341 11.55 7.85 6.17
N GLU A 342 11.40 7.00 7.18
CA GLU A 342 10.19 6.92 7.99
C GLU A 342 10.58 6.98 9.46
N ARG A 343 9.99 7.90 10.21
CA ARG A 343 10.24 8.09 11.66
C ARG A 343 11.72 8.29 11.99
N CYS A 344 12.50 8.85 11.07
CA CYS A 344 13.93 9.05 11.23
C CYS A 344 14.25 10.42 11.85
N ARG A 345 15.35 10.52 12.59
CA ARG A 345 15.83 11.77 13.18
C ARG A 345 17.30 11.99 12.89
N ASN A 346 17.72 13.24 12.77
CA ASN A 346 19.13 13.63 12.65
C ASN A 346 19.84 12.94 11.46
N ILE A 347 19.19 12.89 10.30
CA ILE A 347 19.75 12.25 9.10
C ILE A 347 20.38 13.30 8.20
N PHE A 348 21.68 13.14 7.93
CA PHE A 348 22.42 14.03 7.05
C PHE A 348 22.98 13.23 5.88
N LEU A 349 22.40 13.46 4.70
CA LEU A 349 22.83 12.89 3.43
C LEU A 349 23.49 13.98 2.62
N GLN A 350 24.80 14.14 2.82
CA GLN A 350 25.64 15.09 2.10
C GLN A 350 26.63 14.34 1.20
N GLN A 351 26.18 13.94 0.00
CA GLN A 351 26.98 13.14 -0.94
C GLN A 351 26.46 13.29 -2.37
N ASN A 352 27.23 12.88 -3.37
CA ASN A 352 26.76 12.89 -4.76
C ASN A 352 25.68 11.82 -4.99
N LEU A 353 24.49 12.24 -5.43
CA LEU A 353 23.30 11.40 -5.61
C LEU A 353 22.78 11.47 -7.06
N PRO A 354 23.60 11.09 -8.07
CA PRO A 354 23.28 11.37 -9.46
C PRO A 354 22.11 10.53 -9.98
N ASN A 355 21.80 9.40 -9.35
CA ASN A 355 20.74 8.50 -9.80
C ASN A 355 19.40 8.71 -9.08
N LEU A 356 19.35 9.56 -8.04
CA LEU A 356 18.19 9.71 -7.19
C LEU A 356 17.03 10.38 -7.95
N LYS A 357 15.91 9.68 -8.03
CA LYS A 357 14.68 10.12 -8.72
C LYS A 357 13.53 10.38 -7.77
N THR A 358 13.51 9.70 -6.64
CA THR A 358 12.41 9.77 -5.66
C THR A 358 12.99 9.89 -4.26
N LEU A 359 12.54 10.90 -3.52
CA LEU A 359 12.82 11.06 -2.09
C LEU A 359 11.49 11.16 -1.34
N ILE A 360 11.30 10.29 -0.35
CA ILE A 360 10.09 10.26 0.49
C ILE A 360 10.52 10.34 1.95
N MET A 361 9.91 11.24 2.71
CA MET A 361 10.13 11.40 4.14
C MET A 361 8.77 11.40 4.84
N SER A 362 8.63 10.61 5.90
CA SER A 362 7.41 10.53 6.71
C SER A 362 7.77 10.55 8.18
N GLU A 363 7.14 11.41 8.97
CA GLU A 363 7.35 11.53 10.42
C GLU A 363 8.83 11.73 10.81
N CYS A 364 9.59 12.43 9.96
CA CYS A 364 11.01 12.66 10.16
C CYS A 364 11.27 14.01 10.85
N ASP A 365 12.42 14.12 11.53
CA ASP A 365 12.83 15.33 12.22
C ASP A 365 14.31 15.62 11.99
N ASN A 366 14.67 16.87 11.76
CA ASN A 366 16.05 17.31 11.52
C ASN A 366 16.76 16.47 10.42
N VAL A 367 16.27 16.57 9.19
CA VAL A 367 16.83 15.83 8.03
C VAL A 367 17.37 16.81 6.99
N THR A 368 18.62 16.61 6.61
CA THR A 368 19.27 17.36 5.54
C THR A 368 19.67 16.46 4.39
N VAL A 369 19.24 16.79 3.17
CA VAL A 369 19.66 16.11 1.93
C VAL A 369 20.25 17.13 0.96
N GLN A 370 21.56 17.03 0.74
CA GLN A 370 22.32 17.91 -0.12
C GLN A 370 23.39 17.13 -0.89
N THR A 371 23.81 17.63 -2.04
CA THR A 371 24.89 17.02 -2.83
C THR A 371 26.12 17.89 -2.78
N ILE A 372 27.27 17.29 -2.45
CA ILE A 372 28.58 17.89 -2.70
C ILE A 372 28.96 17.48 -4.12
N ASP A 373 28.92 18.43 -5.06
CA ASP A 373 29.64 18.31 -6.31
C ASP A 373 30.56 19.52 -6.39
N GLU A 374 31.88 19.29 -6.33
CA GLU A 374 32.91 20.32 -6.32
C GLU A 374 32.97 21.09 -7.64
N VAL A 375 32.30 20.60 -8.69
CA VAL A 375 32.53 21.07 -10.05
C VAL A 375 31.43 22.03 -10.52
N TYR A 376 30.15 21.67 -10.71
CA TYR A 376 29.13 22.67 -11.15
C TYR A 376 27.66 22.37 -10.81
N HIS A 377 27.35 21.35 -10.00
CA HIS A 377 25.97 20.93 -9.75
C HIS A 377 25.59 20.89 -8.27
N PHE A 378 25.24 22.07 -7.75
CA PHE A 378 24.61 22.20 -6.45
C PHE A 378 23.17 21.66 -6.47
N GLY A 379 22.90 20.59 -5.73
CA GLY A 379 21.57 20.01 -5.49
C GLY A 379 21.25 18.72 -6.25
N LEU A 380 20.14 18.08 -5.88
CA LEU A 380 19.66 16.84 -6.49
C LEU A 380 19.26 17.07 -7.96
N THR A 381 20.08 16.60 -8.91
CA THR A 381 19.95 16.92 -10.35
C THR A 381 18.98 16.05 -11.13
N ASN A 382 18.65 14.86 -10.62
CA ASN A 382 17.77 13.89 -11.29
C ASN A 382 16.46 13.61 -10.55
N ILE A 383 16.19 14.36 -9.47
CA ILE A 383 14.97 14.21 -8.69
C ILE A 383 13.75 14.47 -9.57
N ARG A 384 12.73 13.61 -9.45
CA ARG A 384 11.44 13.69 -10.15
C ARG A 384 10.27 13.85 -9.20
N LYS A 385 10.35 13.22 -8.03
CA LYS A 385 9.32 13.26 -7.00
C LYS A 385 9.95 13.49 -5.63
N LEU A 386 9.41 14.45 -4.89
CA LEU A 386 9.72 14.73 -3.51
C LEU A 386 8.43 14.71 -2.68
N MET A 387 8.41 13.93 -1.61
CA MET A 387 7.26 13.82 -0.71
C MET A 387 7.72 13.94 0.75
N ILE A 388 7.12 14.87 1.50
CA ILE A 388 7.43 15.16 2.90
C ILE A 388 6.13 15.11 3.70
N LEU A 389 5.99 14.15 4.61
CA LEU A 389 4.77 13.90 5.36
C LEU A 389 5.05 14.05 6.85
N ARG A 390 4.28 14.88 7.56
CA ARG A 390 4.30 15.07 9.01
C ARG A 390 5.73 15.21 9.58
N SER A 391 6.58 15.94 8.87
CA SER A 391 8.02 16.02 9.17
C SER A 391 8.45 17.45 9.49
N ASN A 392 9.42 17.62 10.36
CA ASN A 392 9.90 18.92 10.83
C ASN A 392 11.39 19.10 10.55
N ASP A 393 11.83 20.36 10.43
CA ASP A 393 13.24 20.71 10.27
C ASP A 393 13.91 19.97 9.10
N ILE A 394 13.32 20.16 7.91
CA ILE A 394 13.73 19.45 6.70
C ILE A 394 14.44 20.41 5.75
N HIS A 395 15.67 20.09 5.36
CA HIS A 395 16.50 20.89 4.45
C HIS A 395 16.86 20.08 3.21
N ILE A 396 16.49 20.58 2.03
CA ILE A 396 16.71 19.87 0.77
C ILE A 396 17.22 20.82 -0.29
N GLN A 397 18.30 20.45 -0.96
CA GLN A 397 18.83 21.19 -2.11
C GLN A 397 18.48 20.48 -3.41
N CYS A 398 17.68 21.09 -4.29
CA CYS A 398 17.17 20.50 -5.52
C CYS A 398 17.51 21.37 -6.74
N ASN A 399 18.13 20.79 -7.77
CA ASN A 399 18.45 21.52 -9.00
C ASN A 399 18.22 20.61 -10.23
N SER A 400 16.95 20.26 -10.46
CA SER A 400 16.55 19.28 -11.47
C SER A 400 15.52 19.86 -12.43
N ASN A 401 15.82 19.78 -13.73
CA ASN A 401 14.84 20.04 -14.79
C ASN A 401 13.84 18.89 -14.99
N LYS A 402 13.99 17.79 -14.26
CA LYS A 402 13.11 16.61 -14.28
C LYS A 402 12.18 16.55 -13.08
N PHE A 403 12.21 17.53 -12.19
CA PHE A 403 11.40 17.57 -10.97
C PHE A 403 9.94 17.80 -11.36
N LYS A 404 9.05 16.83 -11.11
CA LYS A 404 7.65 16.87 -11.58
C LYS A 404 6.63 17.04 -10.46
N GLU A 405 6.87 16.41 -9.31
CA GLU A 405 5.89 16.29 -8.23
C GLU A 405 6.51 16.68 -6.90
N LEU A 406 5.94 17.69 -6.23
CA LEU A 406 6.32 18.11 -4.89
C LEU A 406 5.09 18.05 -3.98
N THR A 407 5.15 17.18 -2.97
CA THR A 407 4.09 17.01 -1.97
C THR A 407 4.65 17.25 -0.57
N VAL A 408 3.97 18.11 0.19
CA VAL A 408 4.26 18.37 1.60
C VAL A 408 2.94 18.35 2.39
N GLU A 409 2.80 17.43 3.35
CA GLU A 409 1.57 17.26 4.12
C GLU A 409 1.88 17.20 5.61
N GLY A 410 1.55 18.25 6.35
CA GLY A 410 1.94 18.42 7.74
C GLY A 410 3.45 18.66 7.89
N GLY A 411 3.81 19.54 8.82
CA GLY A 411 5.22 19.84 9.11
C GLY A 411 5.48 21.30 9.38
N ASP A 412 6.59 21.56 10.06
CA ASP A 412 7.11 22.88 10.37
C ASP A 412 8.58 23.00 9.94
N ARG A 413 8.99 24.21 9.54
CA ARG A 413 10.37 24.54 9.16
C ARG A 413 10.92 23.64 8.04
N ILE A 414 10.29 23.71 6.87
CA ILE A 414 10.71 22.99 5.66
C ILE A 414 11.40 23.96 4.69
N TYR A 415 12.62 23.66 4.29
CA TYR A 415 13.45 24.49 3.42
C TYR A 415 13.86 23.71 2.19
N ILE A 416 13.41 24.18 1.02
CA ILE A 416 13.81 23.65 -0.27
C ILE A 416 14.58 24.75 -1.00
N TYR A 417 15.79 24.43 -1.44
CA TYR A 417 16.69 25.34 -2.15
C TYR A 417 16.90 24.90 -3.61
N GLY A 418 17.37 25.81 -4.46
CA GLY A 418 17.69 25.55 -5.87
C GLY A 418 16.55 25.92 -6.83
N THR A 419 16.07 25.00 -7.66
CA THR A 419 15.05 25.28 -8.69
C THR A 419 13.85 24.35 -8.58
N VAL A 420 12.63 24.90 -8.67
CA VAL A 420 11.37 24.14 -8.65
C VAL A 420 10.47 24.44 -9.86
N ASP A 421 10.98 25.14 -10.89
CA ASP A 421 10.19 25.56 -12.04
C ASP A 421 9.62 24.41 -12.87
N SER A 422 10.35 23.30 -12.95
CA SER A 422 9.94 22.12 -13.71
C SER A 422 8.78 21.34 -13.05
N VAL A 423 8.51 21.59 -11.76
CA VAL A 423 7.44 20.92 -11.00
C VAL A 423 6.10 21.29 -11.62
N ARG A 424 5.29 20.27 -11.93
CA ARG A 424 3.96 20.41 -12.52
C ARG A 424 2.83 20.21 -11.50
N ASP A 425 3.09 19.41 -10.48
CA ASP A 425 2.13 19.05 -9.44
C ASP A 425 2.65 19.49 -8.07
N PHE A 426 2.03 20.52 -7.50
CA PHE A 426 2.29 21.03 -6.15
C PHE A 426 1.14 20.62 -5.23
N THR A 427 1.43 19.96 -4.11
CA THR A 427 0.44 19.64 -3.07
C THR A 427 0.97 20.00 -1.70
N PHE A 428 0.41 21.02 -1.05
CA PHE A 428 0.79 21.49 0.28
C PHE A 428 -0.42 21.47 1.21
N LEU A 429 -0.39 20.66 2.26
CA LEU A 429 -1.53 20.50 3.18
C LEU A 429 -1.06 20.73 4.60
N ARG A 430 -1.70 21.65 5.33
CA ARG A 430 -1.42 21.91 6.76
C ARG A 430 0.06 22.18 7.07
N VAL A 431 0.74 22.88 6.16
CA VAL A 431 2.16 23.23 6.31
C VAL A 431 2.29 24.54 7.09
N VAL A 432 3.07 24.55 8.16
CA VAL A 432 3.20 25.72 9.04
C VAL A 432 4.21 26.71 8.45
N LYS A 433 5.49 26.34 8.36
CA LYS A 433 6.53 27.18 7.75
C LYS A 433 7.24 26.41 6.63
N MET A 434 7.27 27.01 5.45
CA MET A 434 8.01 26.47 4.32
C MET A 434 8.64 27.58 3.48
N VAL A 435 9.88 27.37 3.04
CA VAL A 435 10.59 28.27 2.13
C VAL A 435 10.99 27.48 0.89
N LEU A 436 10.66 28.05 -0.27
CA LEU A 436 10.88 27.49 -1.60
C LEU A 436 11.56 28.53 -2.50
N PRO A 437 12.27 28.10 -3.56
CA PRO A 437 12.71 29.01 -4.60
C PRO A 437 11.50 29.61 -5.33
N SER A 438 11.61 30.85 -5.78
CA SER A 438 10.58 31.50 -6.58
C SER A 438 10.26 30.67 -7.83
N CYS A 439 8.96 30.57 -8.15
CA CYS A 439 8.47 29.91 -9.36
C CYS A 439 7.07 30.43 -9.71
N SER A 440 6.66 30.28 -10.97
CA SER A 440 5.29 30.54 -11.41
C SER A 440 4.42 29.29 -11.36
N PHE A 441 3.15 29.44 -11.02
CA PHE A 441 2.11 28.41 -11.10
C PHE A 441 1.33 28.37 -12.43
N TYR A 442 1.74 29.17 -13.41
CA TYR A 442 1.13 29.15 -14.74
C TYR A 442 1.23 27.75 -15.39
N ASN A 443 0.10 27.22 -15.87
CA ASN A 443 -0.02 25.86 -16.42
C ASN A 443 0.42 24.72 -15.46
N LYS A 444 0.21 24.90 -14.15
CA LYS A 444 0.53 23.89 -13.13
C LYS A 444 -0.70 23.46 -12.35
N TYR A 445 -0.67 22.22 -11.85
CA TYR A 445 -1.64 21.72 -10.90
C TYR A 445 -1.18 22.04 -9.49
N VAL A 446 -2.00 22.78 -8.75
CA VAL A 446 -1.67 23.25 -7.41
C VAL A 446 -2.80 22.90 -6.46
N ASN A 447 -2.45 22.40 -5.29
CA ASN A 447 -3.39 22.13 -4.20
C ASN A 447 -2.74 22.56 -2.88
N ILE A 448 -3.05 23.77 -2.40
CA ILE A 448 -2.55 24.30 -1.14
C ILE A 448 -3.73 24.46 -0.18
N GLN A 449 -3.65 23.90 1.03
CA GLN A 449 -4.76 23.94 1.99
C GLN A 449 -4.25 24.14 3.41
N TYR A 450 -4.85 25.10 4.13
CA TYR A 450 -4.61 25.36 5.55
C TYR A 450 -3.13 25.57 5.89
N CYS A 451 -2.40 26.25 5.01
CA CYS A 451 -0.99 26.58 5.20
C CYS A 451 -0.84 28.01 5.72
N SER A 452 0.09 28.26 6.63
CA SER A 452 0.19 29.59 7.26
C SER A 452 1.33 30.46 6.72
N SER A 453 2.54 29.93 6.57
CA SER A 453 3.75 30.70 6.19
C SER A 453 4.56 30.02 5.09
N ILE A 454 4.02 29.98 3.88
CA ILE A 454 4.75 29.51 2.68
C ILE A 454 5.37 30.71 1.97
N LYS A 455 6.69 30.68 1.77
CA LYS A 455 7.45 31.75 1.10
C LYS A 455 8.11 31.24 -0.18
N PHE A 456 7.94 31.98 -1.26
CA PHE A 456 8.62 31.78 -2.54
C PHE A 456 9.64 32.91 -2.71
N VAL A 457 10.93 32.59 -2.63
CA VAL A 457 12.01 33.59 -2.52
C VAL A 457 12.92 33.60 -3.74
N HIS A 458 13.32 34.80 -4.17
CA HIS A 458 14.39 35.02 -5.14
C HIS A 458 15.32 36.10 -4.58
N GLY A 459 16.53 35.70 -4.14
CA GLY A 459 17.40 36.59 -3.36
C GLY A 459 16.70 37.02 -2.06
N MET A 460 16.60 38.33 -1.83
CA MET A 460 15.88 38.89 -0.67
C MET A 460 14.39 39.18 -0.94
N ASN A 461 13.92 38.99 -2.18
CA ASN A 461 12.55 39.30 -2.58
C ASN A 461 11.61 38.11 -2.41
N MET A 462 10.37 38.38 -1.99
CA MET A 462 9.28 37.41 -1.98
C MET A 462 8.35 37.69 -3.15
N ASN A 463 8.06 36.67 -3.96
CA ASN A 463 7.17 36.78 -5.12
C ASN A 463 5.93 35.92 -4.92
N SER A 464 4.80 36.35 -5.47
CA SER A 464 3.59 35.55 -5.52
C SER A 464 3.71 34.56 -6.67
N PRO A 465 3.57 33.24 -6.45
CA PRO A 465 3.64 32.27 -7.54
C PRO A 465 2.44 32.37 -8.51
N ILE A 466 1.42 33.15 -8.14
CA ILE A 466 0.20 33.42 -8.92
C ILE A 466 0.09 34.89 -9.35
N GLU A 467 1.21 35.61 -9.45
CA GLU A 467 1.23 37.01 -9.88
C GLU A 467 0.62 37.22 -11.28
N PHE A 468 0.70 36.22 -12.18
CA PHE A 468 0.06 36.25 -13.49
C PHE A 468 -1.49 36.32 -13.44
N LEU A 469 -2.09 36.10 -12.26
CA LEU A 469 -3.51 36.32 -11.99
C LEU A 469 -3.80 37.71 -11.40
N GLY A 470 -2.79 38.57 -11.27
CA GLY A 470 -2.91 39.87 -10.59
C GLY A 470 -2.90 39.77 -9.05
N ILE A 471 -2.55 38.61 -8.49
CA ILE A 471 -2.59 38.35 -7.05
C ILE A 471 -1.21 38.56 -6.43
N ASN A 472 -1.08 39.57 -5.56
CA ASN A 472 0.15 39.87 -4.83
C ASN A 472 0.42 38.89 -3.67
N VAL A 473 1.61 39.01 -3.05
CA VAL A 473 2.06 38.11 -1.96
C VAL A 473 1.14 38.17 -0.73
N VAL A 474 0.60 39.34 -0.39
CA VAL A 474 -0.26 39.52 0.78
C VAL A 474 -1.56 38.71 0.62
N LEU A 475 -2.21 38.87 -0.53
CA LEU A 475 -3.44 38.15 -0.86
C LEU A 475 -3.17 36.64 -1.03
N PHE A 476 -2.07 36.26 -1.69
CA PHE A 476 -1.65 34.85 -1.79
C PHE A 476 -1.53 34.20 -0.40
N ASN A 477 -0.86 34.86 0.55
CA ASN A 477 -0.70 34.35 1.91
C ASN A 477 -2.03 34.17 2.65
N LYS A 478 -3.03 35.01 2.38
CA LYS A 478 -4.38 34.84 2.93
C LYS A 478 -5.13 33.67 2.28
N LEU A 479 -4.95 33.45 0.96
CA LEU A 479 -5.60 32.35 0.24
C LEU A 479 -5.11 30.97 0.69
N ILE A 480 -3.79 30.80 0.88
CA ILE A 480 -3.19 29.51 1.27
C ILE A 480 -3.61 29.05 2.68
N GLN A 481 -4.04 29.97 3.55
CA GLN A 481 -4.61 29.65 4.88
C GLN A 481 -5.98 28.99 4.79
N LYS A 482 -6.65 29.12 3.65
CA LYS A 482 -7.92 28.45 3.34
C LYS A 482 -7.63 27.29 2.38
N ILE A 483 -7.92 27.49 1.10
CA ILE A 483 -7.73 26.51 0.02
C ILE A 483 -7.30 27.31 -1.21
N LEU A 484 -6.31 26.83 -1.96
CA LEU A 484 -5.94 27.31 -3.27
C LEU A 484 -5.75 26.10 -4.18
N ILE A 485 -6.59 25.99 -5.21
CA ILE A 485 -6.56 24.89 -6.18
C ILE A 485 -6.38 25.48 -7.58
N LEU A 486 -5.39 24.99 -8.34
CA LEU A 486 -5.19 25.33 -9.75
C LEU A 486 -5.25 24.08 -10.64
N PRO A 487 -5.86 24.17 -11.85
CA PRO A 487 -6.53 25.35 -12.42
C PRO A 487 -7.79 25.75 -11.62
N LEU A 488 -8.16 27.02 -11.67
CA LEU A 488 -9.26 27.55 -10.86
C LEU A 488 -10.60 26.97 -11.31
N SER A 489 -11.44 26.58 -10.36
CA SER A 489 -12.82 26.12 -10.61
C SER A 489 -13.85 27.26 -10.54
N LEU A 490 -13.40 28.52 -10.47
CA LEU A 490 -14.26 29.70 -10.36
C LEU A 490 -13.89 30.79 -11.38
N PRO A 491 -14.87 31.60 -11.80
CA PRO A 491 -14.64 32.86 -12.50
C PRO A 491 -13.69 33.78 -11.73
N LYS A 492 -12.80 34.48 -12.43
CA LYS A 492 -11.82 35.43 -11.85
C LYS A 492 -12.52 36.57 -11.09
N GLU A 493 -13.71 36.94 -11.52
CA GLU A 493 -14.53 38.03 -10.95
C GLU A 493 -14.98 37.73 -9.52
N LEU A 494 -14.98 36.46 -9.12
CA LEU A 494 -15.31 36.02 -7.76
C LEU A 494 -14.08 35.93 -6.84
N PHE A 495 -12.90 36.38 -7.29
CA PHE A 495 -11.68 36.42 -6.46
C PHE A 495 -11.54 37.77 -5.74
N ASN A 496 -12.20 37.90 -4.58
CA ASN A 496 -11.83 38.89 -3.58
C ASN A 496 -11.78 38.27 -2.17
N GLU A 497 -11.18 38.98 -1.21
CA GLU A 497 -10.93 38.45 0.15
C GLU A 497 -12.20 37.94 0.86
N ASP A 498 -13.32 38.62 0.64
CA ASP A 498 -14.59 38.36 1.34
C ASP A 498 -15.37 37.18 0.73
N THR A 499 -15.35 37.05 -0.60
CA THR A 499 -16.15 36.04 -1.33
C THR A 499 -15.61 34.63 -1.17
N PHE A 500 -14.29 34.41 -1.12
CA PHE A 500 -13.72 33.06 -1.10
C PHE A 500 -14.16 32.23 0.13
N SER A 501 -14.44 32.90 1.26
CA SER A 501 -14.93 32.26 2.50
C SER A 501 -16.27 31.57 2.34
N ASN A 502 -17.12 32.15 1.50
CA ASN A 502 -18.54 31.85 1.42
C ASN A 502 -18.84 30.66 0.54
N PHE A 503 -17.88 30.24 -0.30
CA PHE A 503 -18.05 29.10 -1.19
C PHE A 503 -17.53 27.79 -0.59
N PHE A 504 -18.20 26.71 -0.98
CA PHE A 504 -17.75 25.34 -0.79
C PHE A 504 -16.84 24.95 -1.95
N TYR A 505 -15.69 24.35 -1.61
CA TYR A 505 -14.78 23.75 -2.58
C TYR A 505 -14.52 22.33 -2.13
N MET A 506 -14.66 21.39 -3.04
CA MET A 506 -14.19 20.05 -2.76
C MET A 506 -12.67 20.02 -2.80
N ALA A 507 -12.07 19.66 -1.68
CA ALA A 507 -10.64 19.41 -1.61
C ALA A 507 -10.25 18.28 -2.60
N PRO A 508 -9.18 18.42 -3.39
CA PRO A 508 -8.66 17.31 -4.17
C PRO A 508 -8.30 16.15 -3.24
N PHE A 509 -8.63 14.94 -3.68
CA PHE A 509 -8.27 13.73 -2.95
C PHE A 509 -6.75 13.67 -2.75
N PHE A 510 -6.35 13.52 -1.49
CA PHE A 510 -4.98 13.29 -1.11
C PHE A 510 -4.57 11.86 -1.50
N LEU A 511 -3.45 11.75 -2.20
CA LEU A 511 -2.91 10.50 -2.69
C LEU A 511 -1.62 10.18 -1.94
N ASN A 512 -1.70 9.29 -0.95
CA ASN A 512 -0.54 8.71 -0.30
C ASN A 512 -0.37 7.24 -0.70
N SER A 513 -0.23 7.00 -2.02
CA SER A 513 -0.08 5.64 -2.56
C SER A 513 1.15 5.56 -3.45
N GLU A 514 1.91 4.48 -3.26
CA GLU A 514 3.01 4.13 -4.16
C GLU A 514 2.53 3.36 -5.39
N ARG A 515 1.35 2.74 -5.32
CA ARG A 515 0.76 1.93 -6.37
C ARG A 515 0.02 2.77 -7.41
N ILE A 516 -0.37 3.99 -7.07
CA ILE A 516 -1.15 4.86 -7.94
C ILE A 516 -0.27 6.03 -8.42
N LYS A 517 -0.41 6.39 -9.70
CA LYS A 517 0.10 7.62 -10.30
C LYS A 517 -1.05 8.60 -10.50
N LYS A 518 -0.82 9.87 -10.20
CA LYS A 518 -1.74 10.97 -10.49
C LYS A 518 -1.20 11.83 -11.63
N HIS A 519 -2.11 12.33 -12.46
CA HIS A 519 -1.85 13.36 -13.46
C HIS A 519 -3.09 14.25 -13.54
N GLY A 520 -3.03 15.45 -12.93
CA GLY A 520 -4.20 16.27 -12.70
C GLY A 520 -5.28 15.50 -11.93
N ASN A 521 -6.48 15.42 -12.50
CA ASN A 521 -7.62 14.71 -11.90
C ASN A 521 -7.70 13.22 -12.26
N THR A 522 -6.74 12.70 -13.03
CA THR A 522 -6.72 11.30 -13.47
C THR A 522 -5.70 10.48 -12.70
N LEU A 523 -6.12 9.29 -12.29
CA LEU A 523 -5.35 8.30 -11.55
C LEU A 523 -5.13 7.05 -12.40
N TYR A 524 -3.95 6.46 -12.28
CA TYR A 524 -3.55 5.22 -12.96
C TYR A 524 -2.87 4.28 -11.97
N MET A 525 -3.21 2.99 -12.00
CA MET A 525 -2.44 2.01 -11.22
C MET A 525 -1.12 1.68 -11.93
N LYS A 526 -0.03 1.65 -11.19
CA LYS A 526 1.27 1.16 -11.66
C LYS A 526 1.19 -0.35 -11.86
N LYS A 527 2.04 -0.92 -12.72
CA LYS A 527 2.18 -2.38 -12.83
C LYS A 527 2.49 -2.96 -11.45
N ARG A 528 1.62 -3.84 -10.95
CA ARG A 528 1.74 -4.48 -9.62
C ARG A 528 3.09 -5.17 -9.49
N THR A 529 3.76 -4.99 -8.36
CA THR A 529 4.88 -5.81 -7.94
C THR A 529 4.40 -6.86 -6.93
N PHE A 530 5.13 -7.98 -6.80
CA PHE A 530 4.73 -9.07 -5.89
C PHE A 530 4.66 -8.66 -4.40
N SER A 531 5.28 -7.55 -4.01
CA SER A 531 5.18 -6.98 -2.65
C SER A 531 3.89 -6.20 -2.40
N ASP A 532 3.07 -5.95 -3.43
CA ASP A 532 1.87 -5.10 -3.36
C ASP A 532 0.57 -5.90 -3.15
N ILE A 533 0.69 -7.20 -2.88
CA ILE A 533 -0.43 -8.13 -2.73
C ILE A 533 -1.12 -7.85 -1.39
N ASP A 534 -2.45 -7.72 -1.42
CA ASP A 534 -3.35 -7.41 -0.30
C ASP A 534 -3.44 -5.95 0.17
N CYS A 535 -2.77 -4.98 -0.48
CA CYS A 535 -2.90 -3.57 -0.10
C CYS A 535 -4.15 -2.89 -0.70
N ILE A 536 -4.94 -2.18 0.11
CA ILE A 536 -6.01 -1.27 -0.33
C ILE A 536 -5.50 0.17 -0.18
N ASP A 537 -5.43 0.91 -1.28
CA ASP A 537 -5.08 2.33 -1.27
C ASP A 537 -6.30 3.16 -0.87
N ILE A 538 -6.15 4.06 0.10
CA ILE A 538 -7.23 4.95 0.53
C ILE A 538 -6.92 6.38 0.07
N LEU A 539 -7.88 6.99 -0.61
CA LEU A 539 -7.84 8.40 -1.00
C LEU A 539 -8.84 9.17 -0.15
N ILE A 540 -8.41 10.29 0.43
CA ILE A 540 -9.27 11.10 1.31
C ILE A 540 -9.32 12.53 0.80
N SER A 541 -10.55 13.06 0.65
CA SER A 541 -10.83 14.47 0.45
C SER A 541 -11.47 15.01 1.73
N THR A 542 -10.70 15.75 2.51
CA THR A 542 -11.15 16.32 3.78
C THR A 542 -12.13 17.47 3.61
N GLN A 543 -12.93 17.75 4.63
CA GLN A 543 -13.89 18.87 4.67
C GLN A 543 -14.95 18.83 3.57
N PHE A 544 -15.38 17.63 3.18
CA PHE A 544 -16.56 17.47 2.33
C PHE A 544 -17.81 18.09 2.99
N LEU A 545 -17.90 17.95 4.33
CA LEU A 545 -18.77 18.73 5.18
C LEU A 545 -18.02 19.07 6.48
N ALA A 546 -17.89 20.35 6.84
CA ALA A 546 -17.26 20.77 8.10
C ALA A 546 -18.32 21.19 9.12
N ALA A 547 -18.10 20.83 10.39
CA ALA A 547 -18.98 21.19 11.50
C ALA A 547 -19.19 22.71 11.57
N GLY A 548 -20.45 23.16 11.67
CA GLY A 548 -20.80 24.57 11.71
C GLY A 548 -20.61 25.36 10.41
N LYS A 549 -20.18 24.73 9.29
CA LYS A 549 -19.97 25.37 7.99
C LYS A 549 -20.92 24.84 6.91
N SER A 550 -22.18 24.62 7.26
CA SER A 550 -23.22 24.14 6.33
C SER A 550 -23.60 25.20 5.28
N ASN A 551 -23.49 26.49 5.60
CA ASN A 551 -24.10 27.58 4.81
C ASN A 551 -23.25 28.06 3.63
N LYS A 552 -22.24 27.27 3.22
CA LYS A 552 -21.35 27.63 2.12
C LYS A 552 -21.99 27.42 0.74
N LEU A 553 -22.06 28.48 -0.05
CA LEU A 553 -22.57 28.50 -1.42
C LEU A 553 -21.87 27.47 -2.30
N VAL A 554 -22.61 26.86 -3.21
CA VAL A 554 -22.07 25.85 -4.14
C VAL A 554 -22.08 26.42 -5.55
N THR A 555 -20.98 26.22 -6.27
CA THR A 555 -20.89 26.56 -7.69
C THR A 555 -20.96 25.32 -8.56
N ILE A 556 -21.66 25.41 -9.68
CA ILE A 556 -21.74 24.36 -10.69
C ILE A 556 -21.40 24.95 -12.05
N LEU A 557 -20.51 24.26 -12.77
CA LEU A 557 -20.28 24.49 -14.19
C LEU A 557 -21.23 23.59 -15.01
N ASN A 558 -22.04 24.19 -15.88
CA ASN A 558 -22.86 23.47 -16.84
C ASN A 558 -22.83 24.19 -18.19
N GLU A 559 -22.46 23.50 -19.28
CA GLU A 559 -22.43 24.06 -20.65
C GLU A 559 -21.72 25.43 -20.76
N ASN A 560 -20.61 25.61 -20.03
CA ASN A 560 -19.83 26.87 -19.92
C ASN A 560 -20.52 28.01 -19.16
N GLU A 561 -21.54 27.72 -18.37
CA GLU A 561 -22.16 28.68 -17.46
C GLU A 561 -21.93 28.26 -16.01
N PHE A 562 -21.60 29.23 -15.16
CA PHE A 562 -21.48 29.02 -13.72
C PHE A 562 -22.78 29.43 -13.03
N TYR A 563 -23.30 28.52 -12.21
CA TYR A 563 -24.48 28.73 -11.39
C TYR A 563 -24.12 28.69 -9.92
N ILE A 564 -24.67 29.61 -9.13
CA ILE A 564 -24.47 29.68 -7.68
C ILE A 564 -25.78 29.30 -6.98
N PHE A 565 -25.70 28.31 -6.10
CA PHE A 565 -26.83 27.79 -5.34
C PHE A 565 -26.61 27.94 -3.84
N ASP A 566 -27.73 27.98 -3.11
CA ASP A 566 -27.71 27.82 -1.66
C ASP A 566 -27.23 26.43 -1.24
N ALA A 567 -26.62 26.37 -0.07
CA ALA A 567 -25.75 25.30 0.39
C ALA A 567 -26.45 23.99 0.80
N SER A 568 -27.25 23.37 -0.06
CA SER A 568 -28.04 22.19 0.32
C SER A 568 -27.36 20.86 0.01
N ILE A 569 -26.50 20.78 -1.02
CA ILE A 569 -25.92 19.50 -1.47
C ILE A 569 -24.41 19.63 -1.67
N ARG A 570 -23.67 18.58 -1.29
CA ARG A 570 -22.26 18.35 -1.62
C ARG A 570 -22.18 17.16 -2.55
N TYR A 571 -21.39 17.25 -3.63
CA TYR A 571 -21.39 16.21 -4.66
C TYR A 571 -20.07 16.13 -5.42
N PHE A 572 -19.70 14.92 -5.84
CA PHE A 572 -18.57 14.66 -6.75
C PHE A 572 -18.82 13.42 -7.59
N GLU A 573 -18.06 13.28 -8.69
CA GLU A 573 -18.12 12.11 -9.56
C GLU A 573 -16.74 11.45 -9.75
N VAL A 574 -16.78 10.14 -9.91
CA VAL A 574 -15.63 9.30 -10.23
C VAL A 574 -15.98 8.51 -11.47
N THR A 575 -15.24 8.71 -12.56
CA THR A 575 -15.36 7.93 -13.79
C THR A 575 -14.25 6.89 -13.85
N ILE A 576 -14.63 5.62 -13.99
CA ILE A 576 -13.73 4.48 -13.98
C ILE A 576 -13.73 3.86 -15.38
N THR A 577 -12.56 3.76 -16.00
CA THR A 577 -12.38 3.14 -17.31
C THR A 577 -11.70 1.78 -17.14
N GLY A 578 -12.33 0.73 -17.63
CA GLY A 578 -11.95 -0.66 -17.47
C GLY A 578 -12.38 -1.27 -16.13
N SER A 579 -11.80 -2.42 -15.82
CA SER A 579 -12.15 -3.18 -14.62
C SER A 579 -11.51 -2.56 -13.37
N ALA A 580 -12.25 -2.54 -12.25
CA ALA A 580 -11.77 -2.01 -10.98
C ALA A 580 -12.42 -2.70 -9.77
N VAL A 581 -11.66 -2.80 -8.69
CA VAL A 581 -12.10 -3.20 -7.35
C VAL A 581 -11.95 -1.98 -6.45
N VAL A 582 -13.05 -1.26 -6.27
CA VAL A 582 -13.10 0.03 -5.57
C VAL A 582 -14.36 0.20 -4.75
N SER A 583 -14.29 1.00 -3.69
CA SER A 583 -15.46 1.49 -2.93
C SER A 583 -15.42 3.03 -2.88
N VAL A 584 -16.50 3.69 -3.29
CA VAL A 584 -16.66 5.15 -3.23
C VAL A 584 -17.62 5.50 -2.11
N GLY A 585 -17.27 6.42 -1.23
CA GLY A 585 -18.04 6.64 -0.01
C GLY A 585 -17.71 7.91 0.77
N LEU A 586 -18.33 8.03 1.94
CA LEU A 586 -18.12 9.10 2.91
C LEU A 586 -17.83 8.50 4.29
N ILE A 587 -17.12 9.27 5.13
CA ILE A 587 -16.80 8.90 6.52
C ILE A 587 -16.91 10.12 7.43
N ASP A 588 -17.34 9.91 8.69
CA ASP A 588 -17.29 10.95 9.72
C ASP A 588 -15.84 11.25 10.14
N VAL A 589 -15.47 12.54 10.14
CA VAL A 589 -14.10 13.01 10.44
C VAL A 589 -13.64 12.63 11.84
N ILE A 590 -14.55 12.51 12.83
CA ILE A 590 -14.18 12.10 14.20
C ILE A 590 -13.47 10.72 14.19
N ARG A 591 -13.72 9.89 13.16
CA ARG A 591 -13.12 8.56 13.02
C ARG A 591 -11.86 8.52 12.15
N LEU A 592 -11.61 9.56 11.34
CA LEU A 592 -10.40 9.65 10.50
C LEU A 592 -9.12 9.90 11.29
N HIS A 593 -9.22 10.45 12.50
CA HIS A 593 -8.06 10.72 13.36
C HIS A 593 -7.51 9.47 14.07
N ASN A 594 -8.15 8.30 13.91
CA ASN A 594 -7.55 7.04 14.33
C ASN A 594 -6.55 6.57 13.26
N GLU A 595 -5.27 6.48 13.63
CA GLU A 595 -4.19 5.98 12.75
C GLU A 595 -4.52 4.62 12.09
N GLU A 596 -5.37 3.82 12.74
CA GLU A 596 -5.90 2.56 12.23
C GLU A 596 -6.61 2.71 10.88
N TYR A 597 -7.41 3.76 10.65
CA TYR A 597 -8.18 3.85 9.40
C TYR A 597 -7.27 4.11 8.20
N THR A 598 -6.32 5.05 8.31
CA THR A 598 -5.37 5.41 7.24
C THR A 598 -4.29 4.35 6.99
N SER A 599 -4.08 3.42 7.93
CA SER A 599 -3.15 2.29 7.81
C SER A 599 -3.84 0.96 7.52
N SER A 600 -5.19 0.93 7.52
CA SER A 600 -5.95 -0.29 7.30
C SER A 600 -6.16 -0.60 5.81
N ASN A 601 -5.92 -1.86 5.43
CA ASN A 601 -6.37 -2.42 4.15
C ASN A 601 -7.89 -2.63 4.16
N ARG A 602 -8.67 -1.55 4.26
CA ARG A 602 -10.13 -1.61 4.40
C ARG A 602 -10.86 -0.81 3.33
N LEU A 603 -12.03 -1.33 2.99
CA LEU A 603 -12.98 -0.66 2.11
C LEU A 603 -13.82 0.32 2.92
N VAL A 604 -14.02 1.54 2.39
CA VAL A 604 -14.96 2.50 2.96
C VAL A 604 -16.35 1.87 3.07
N GLY A 605 -17.01 2.09 4.22
CA GLY A 605 -18.28 1.48 4.60
C GLY A 605 -18.17 0.31 5.58
N LEU A 606 -16.98 -0.26 5.79
CA LEU A 606 -16.79 -1.31 6.78
C LEU A 606 -16.70 -0.77 8.21
N ASP A 607 -16.12 0.40 8.42
CA ASP A 607 -15.97 0.95 9.77
C ASP A 607 -17.21 1.75 10.20
N VAL A 608 -17.45 1.80 11.51
CA VAL A 608 -18.56 2.57 12.11
C VAL A 608 -18.43 4.05 11.76
N GLY A 609 -19.55 4.69 11.42
CA GLY A 609 -19.57 6.07 10.92
C GLY A 609 -19.02 6.21 9.50
N SER A 610 -19.02 5.14 8.69
CA SER A 610 -18.65 5.18 7.27
C SER A 610 -19.66 4.46 6.39
N ILE A 611 -19.77 4.92 5.14
CA ILE A 611 -20.64 4.30 4.14
C ILE A 611 -19.94 4.29 2.77
N GLY A 612 -20.03 3.18 2.05
CA GLY A 612 -19.37 2.99 0.76
C GLY A 612 -20.15 2.12 -0.20
N TYR A 613 -20.10 2.49 -1.48
CA TYR A 613 -20.70 1.76 -2.58
C TYR A 613 -19.65 0.94 -3.33
N TYR A 614 -19.73 -0.39 -3.25
CA TYR A 614 -18.68 -1.31 -3.66
C TYR A 614 -18.85 -1.84 -5.10
N SER A 615 -17.76 -1.86 -5.88
CA SER A 615 -17.79 -2.15 -7.31
C SER A 615 -18.10 -3.61 -7.65
N GLU A 616 -17.54 -4.58 -6.91
CA GLU A 616 -17.58 -5.99 -7.32
C GLU A 616 -18.99 -6.60 -7.28
N ASN A 617 -19.78 -6.24 -6.28
CA ASN A 617 -21.11 -6.82 -6.05
C ASN A 617 -22.25 -5.79 -6.11
N GLY A 618 -21.93 -4.50 -6.24
CA GLY A 618 -22.91 -3.42 -6.21
C GLY A 618 -23.60 -3.26 -4.85
N CYS A 619 -23.01 -3.79 -3.78
CA CYS A 619 -23.54 -3.65 -2.43
C CYS A 619 -23.16 -2.30 -1.82
N LEU A 620 -23.99 -1.88 -0.88
CA LEU A 620 -23.72 -0.77 0.03
C LEU A 620 -23.16 -1.36 1.32
N PHE A 621 -22.02 -0.83 1.75
CA PHE A 621 -21.43 -1.12 3.04
C PHE A 621 -21.73 0.09 3.92
N ASN A 622 -22.49 -0.09 4.99
CA ASN A 622 -22.88 0.97 5.91
C ASN A 622 -22.58 0.51 7.33
N GLU A 623 -21.48 0.99 7.90
CA GLU A 623 -21.03 0.61 9.24
C GLU A 623 -20.95 -0.92 9.44
N SER A 624 -20.19 -1.61 8.58
CA SER A 624 -20.11 -3.09 8.49
C SER A 624 -21.36 -3.80 8.00
N LYS A 625 -22.53 -3.14 7.95
CA LYS A 625 -23.74 -3.76 7.40
C LYS A 625 -23.70 -3.76 5.88
N ILE A 626 -23.76 -4.95 5.29
CA ILE A 626 -23.74 -5.14 3.83
C ILE A 626 -25.17 -5.35 3.34
N THR A 627 -25.63 -4.50 2.43
CA THR A 627 -26.94 -4.64 1.78
C THR A 627 -26.80 -4.60 0.26
N LYS A 628 -27.61 -5.41 -0.45
CA LYS A 628 -27.72 -5.29 -1.90
C LYS A 628 -28.32 -3.92 -2.21
N TYR A 629 -27.63 -3.15 -3.05
CA TYR A 629 -27.97 -1.76 -3.31
C TYR A 629 -28.23 -1.49 -4.79
N SER A 630 -27.37 -2.00 -5.66
CA SER A 630 -27.55 -1.95 -7.12
C SER A 630 -26.72 -3.03 -7.81
N GLU A 631 -26.68 -3.01 -9.14
CA GLU A 631 -25.80 -3.88 -9.92
C GLU A 631 -24.32 -3.46 -9.83
N PRO A 632 -23.39 -4.43 -9.90
CA PRO A 632 -21.94 -4.17 -9.97
C PRO A 632 -21.55 -3.12 -11.00
N TYR A 633 -20.44 -2.43 -10.79
CA TYR A 633 -19.88 -1.44 -11.72
C TYR A 633 -18.38 -1.68 -11.94
N ALA A 634 -17.85 -1.17 -13.05
CA ALA A 634 -16.44 -1.35 -13.44
C ALA A 634 -16.00 -2.83 -13.42
N VAL A 635 -16.84 -3.75 -13.91
CA VAL A 635 -16.55 -5.20 -13.91
C VAL A 635 -15.71 -5.61 -15.13
N TYR A 636 -15.90 -4.94 -16.26
CA TYR A 636 -15.32 -5.34 -17.54
C TYR A 636 -14.18 -4.43 -17.96
N SER A 637 -13.24 -4.95 -18.76
CA SER A 637 -12.14 -4.16 -19.33
C SER A 637 -12.63 -3.03 -20.26
N SER A 638 -13.84 -3.14 -20.80
CA SER A 638 -14.52 -2.13 -21.62
C SER A 638 -15.42 -1.18 -20.82
N SER A 639 -15.54 -1.35 -19.49
CA SER A 639 -16.39 -0.50 -18.66
C SER A 639 -15.97 0.98 -18.73
N ASN A 640 -16.94 1.88 -18.66
CA ASN A 640 -16.72 3.33 -18.55
C ASN A 640 -17.77 3.95 -17.62
N ASP A 641 -17.86 3.40 -16.41
CA ASP A 641 -18.90 3.74 -15.44
C ASP A 641 -18.55 5.02 -14.69
N THR A 642 -19.55 5.89 -14.49
CA THR A 642 -19.42 7.09 -13.66
C THR A 642 -20.27 6.93 -12.41
N ILE A 643 -19.61 6.97 -11.26
CA ILE A 643 -20.20 6.88 -9.93
C ILE A 643 -20.12 8.25 -9.27
N GLY A 644 -21.26 8.80 -8.89
CA GLY A 644 -21.31 10.02 -8.08
C GLY A 644 -21.69 9.74 -6.64
N CYS A 645 -21.21 10.57 -5.73
CA CYS A 645 -21.50 10.48 -4.31
C CYS A 645 -21.89 11.87 -3.81
N GLY A 646 -23.07 11.95 -3.18
CA GLY A 646 -23.65 13.19 -2.72
C GLY A 646 -24.16 13.10 -1.29
N TYR A 647 -24.18 14.25 -0.62
CA TYR A 647 -24.77 14.44 0.69
C TYR A 647 -25.72 15.63 0.68
N ASN A 648 -26.97 15.40 1.07
CA ASN A 648 -27.96 16.45 1.26
C ASN A 648 -27.93 16.91 2.72
N ILE A 649 -27.51 18.16 2.94
CA ILE A 649 -27.32 18.77 4.25
C ILE A 649 -28.67 18.98 4.95
N LYS A 650 -29.74 19.27 4.22
CA LYS A 650 -31.09 19.52 4.76
C LYS A 650 -31.73 18.21 5.23
N THR A 651 -31.73 17.17 4.38
CA THR A 651 -32.36 15.88 4.72
C THR A 651 -31.46 14.97 5.55
N LYS A 652 -30.15 15.28 5.64
CA LYS A 652 -29.11 14.45 6.29
C LYS A 652 -29.04 13.06 5.67
N GLU A 653 -29.07 13.01 4.34
CA GLU A 653 -29.05 11.77 3.57
C GLU A 653 -27.86 11.75 2.62
N ILE A 654 -27.29 10.56 2.46
CA ILE A 654 -26.30 10.25 1.44
C ILE A 654 -27.02 9.62 0.26
N PHE A 655 -26.63 9.99 -0.95
CA PHE A 655 -27.09 9.34 -2.16
C PHE A 655 -25.92 9.05 -3.08
N PHE A 656 -26.04 7.97 -3.84
CA PHE A 656 -25.11 7.65 -4.90
C PHE A 656 -25.79 7.83 -6.25
N THR A 657 -24.98 7.95 -7.30
CA THR A 657 -25.46 7.96 -8.68
C THR A 657 -24.61 6.98 -9.48
N LYS A 658 -25.23 6.27 -10.43
CA LYS A 658 -24.54 5.40 -11.39
C LYS A 658 -24.98 5.79 -12.78
N ASN A 659 -24.03 6.20 -13.63
CA ASN A 659 -24.27 6.55 -15.02
C ASN A 659 -25.48 7.49 -15.18
N ARG A 660 -25.47 8.63 -14.46
CA ARG A 660 -26.53 9.67 -14.43
C ARG A 660 -27.80 9.32 -13.67
N ILE A 661 -27.95 8.10 -13.15
CA ILE A 661 -29.16 7.68 -12.42
C ILE A 661 -28.90 7.78 -10.91
N LYS A 662 -29.75 8.52 -10.19
CA LYS A 662 -29.73 8.58 -8.72
C LYS A 662 -30.24 7.27 -8.13
N LEU A 663 -29.47 6.71 -7.21
CA LEU A 663 -29.80 5.52 -6.43
C LEU A 663 -30.52 5.91 -5.12
N PRO A 664 -31.15 4.97 -4.40
CA PRO A 664 -31.89 5.29 -3.18
C PRO A 664 -31.04 6.04 -2.14
N SER A 665 -31.60 7.11 -1.58
CA SER A 665 -30.99 7.87 -0.48
C SER A 665 -30.94 7.05 0.80
N ILE A 666 -29.90 7.23 1.60
CA ILE A 666 -29.70 6.57 2.89
C ILE A 666 -29.56 7.63 3.98
N PRO A 667 -30.37 7.60 5.05
CA PRO A 667 -30.16 8.47 6.20
C PRO A 667 -28.79 8.24 6.82
N PHE A 668 -28.04 9.31 7.05
CA PHE A 668 -26.70 9.21 7.62
C PHE A 668 -26.46 10.39 8.56
N LYS A 669 -26.44 10.09 9.87
CA LYS A 669 -26.23 11.10 10.90
C LYS A 669 -24.73 11.32 11.07
N CYS A 670 -24.28 12.55 10.84
CA CYS A 670 -22.88 12.93 11.00
C CYS A 670 -22.78 14.40 11.41
N HIS A 671 -21.65 14.76 12.02
CA HIS A 671 -21.32 16.17 12.33
C HIS A 671 -20.43 16.80 11.25
N SER A 672 -19.56 15.98 10.65
CA SER A 672 -18.58 16.38 9.65
C SER A 672 -18.26 15.19 8.76
N LEU A 673 -18.06 15.42 7.47
CA LEU A 673 -17.79 14.36 6.49
C LEU A 673 -16.49 14.63 5.72
N SER A 674 -15.79 13.54 5.41
CA SER A 674 -14.81 13.49 4.34
C SER A 674 -15.28 12.53 3.25
N ALA A 675 -14.90 12.82 2.02
CA ALA A 675 -15.09 11.88 0.92
C ALA A 675 -13.91 10.92 0.87
N VAL A 676 -14.19 9.64 0.60
CA VAL A 676 -13.20 8.57 0.61
C VAL A 676 -13.37 7.65 -0.59
N ILE A 677 -12.27 7.22 -1.17
CA ILE A 677 -12.22 6.17 -2.19
C ILE A 677 -11.21 5.11 -1.74
N SER A 678 -11.67 3.87 -1.57
CA SER A 678 -10.80 2.71 -1.32
C SER A 678 -10.55 1.97 -2.64
N ILE A 679 -9.29 1.66 -2.93
CA ILE A 679 -8.85 1.11 -4.22
C ILE A 679 -7.96 -0.11 -3.99
N ASP A 680 -8.45 -1.30 -4.30
CA ASP A 680 -7.61 -2.50 -4.45
C ASP A 680 -7.05 -2.57 -5.87
N PHE A 681 -7.90 -2.41 -6.88
CA PHE A 681 -7.50 -2.51 -8.29
C PHE A 681 -8.20 -1.47 -9.15
N MET A 682 -7.50 -0.88 -10.12
CA MET A 682 -8.12 -0.12 -11.19
C MET A 682 -7.16 0.02 -12.37
N ASN A 683 -7.69 0.21 -13.58
CA ASN A 683 -6.87 0.63 -14.73
C ASN A 683 -6.68 2.14 -14.74
N LYS A 684 -7.78 2.88 -14.90
CA LYS A 684 -7.82 4.35 -14.97
C LYS A 684 -9.06 4.86 -14.24
N MET A 685 -8.87 5.92 -13.47
CA MET A 685 -9.96 6.63 -12.78
C MET A 685 -9.80 8.13 -12.99
N THR A 686 -10.89 8.87 -13.22
CA THR A 686 -10.88 10.33 -13.31
C THR A 686 -11.90 10.90 -12.33
N ILE A 687 -11.48 11.85 -11.52
CA ILE A 687 -12.33 12.46 -10.49
C ILE A 687 -12.78 13.85 -10.96
N ASN A 688 -14.08 14.09 -10.95
CA ASN A 688 -14.65 15.41 -11.20
C ASN A 688 -15.03 16.05 -9.87
N TYR A 689 -14.36 17.16 -9.55
CA TYR A 689 -14.58 17.94 -8.32
C TYR A 689 -15.60 19.08 -8.51
N GLY A 690 -16.23 19.17 -9.70
CA GLY A 690 -17.10 20.28 -10.11
C GLY A 690 -16.42 21.29 -11.04
N ASN A 691 -15.15 21.06 -11.38
CA ASN A 691 -14.39 21.86 -12.35
C ASN A 691 -14.71 21.54 -13.81
N THR A 692 -15.50 20.49 -14.05
CA THR A 692 -16.09 20.15 -15.35
C THR A 692 -17.57 19.78 -15.15
N PRO A 693 -18.44 19.91 -16.15
CA PRO A 693 -19.84 19.49 -16.01
C PRO A 693 -19.97 18.04 -15.53
N PHE A 694 -20.79 17.82 -14.50
CA PHE A 694 -21.11 16.49 -14.02
C PHE A 694 -21.98 15.73 -15.03
N LYS A 695 -21.86 14.40 -15.09
CA LYS A 695 -22.75 13.58 -15.92
C LYS A 695 -24.16 13.52 -15.33
N PHE A 696 -24.29 13.43 -14.01
CA PHE A 696 -25.56 13.58 -13.31
C PHE A 696 -26.02 15.04 -13.39
N ASN A 697 -27.31 15.26 -13.62
CA ASN A 697 -27.91 16.59 -13.63
C ASN A 697 -28.07 17.12 -12.20
N ILE A 698 -26.94 17.45 -11.57
CA ILE A 698 -26.90 17.99 -10.21
C ILE A 698 -27.56 19.37 -10.12
N LYS A 699 -27.60 20.13 -11.23
CA LYS A 699 -28.30 21.42 -11.31
C LYS A 699 -29.78 21.23 -10.97
N LYS A 700 -30.45 20.28 -11.62
CA LYS A 700 -31.87 19.98 -11.37
C LYS A 700 -32.13 19.55 -9.93
N GLU A 701 -31.21 18.80 -9.33
CA GLU A 701 -31.32 18.40 -7.92
C GLU A 701 -31.18 19.61 -6.96
N LEU A 702 -30.35 20.58 -7.31
CA LEU A 702 -30.12 21.81 -6.54
C LEU A 702 -31.19 22.88 -6.77
N GLU A 703 -31.82 22.95 -7.94
CA GLU A 703 -32.91 23.90 -8.24
C GLU A 703 -34.07 23.80 -7.25
N ASN A 704 -34.34 22.60 -6.72
CA ASN A 704 -35.30 22.38 -5.64
C ASN A 704 -34.94 23.13 -4.33
N ASN A 705 -33.76 23.72 -4.24
CA ASN A 705 -33.24 24.46 -3.08
C ASN A 705 -32.99 25.95 -3.34
N GLY A 706 -33.26 26.46 -4.56
CA GLY A 706 -33.14 27.88 -4.91
C GLY A 706 -31.82 28.23 -5.63
N LEU A 707 -31.94 28.87 -6.81
CA LEU A 707 -30.82 29.46 -7.55
C LEU A 707 -30.59 30.90 -7.06
N ILE A 708 -29.34 31.27 -6.77
CA ILE A 708 -28.98 32.61 -6.29
C ILE A 708 -28.56 33.49 -7.46
N ASN A 709 -27.59 33.05 -8.28
CA ASN A 709 -27.00 33.84 -9.36
C ASN A 709 -26.51 32.95 -10.52
N GLN A 710 -26.37 33.55 -11.71
CA GLN A 710 -25.83 32.91 -12.92
C GLN A 710 -24.82 33.81 -13.62
N PHE A 711 -23.70 33.24 -14.06
CA PHE A 711 -22.64 33.92 -14.79
C PHE A 711 -22.33 33.16 -16.09
N LYS A 712 -22.38 33.85 -17.23
CA LYS A 712 -21.93 33.31 -18.53
C LYS A 712 -20.42 33.47 -18.66
N THR A 713 -19.70 32.41 -19.02
CA THR A 713 -18.26 32.54 -19.29
C THR A 713 -18.01 33.00 -20.72
N ASN A 714 -17.45 34.21 -20.87
CA ASN A 714 -16.46 34.49 -21.92
C ASN A 714 -15.03 34.25 -21.39
N CYS A 715 -14.90 33.81 -20.14
CA CYS A 715 -13.65 33.77 -19.40
C CYS A 715 -12.94 32.43 -19.60
N GLN A 716 -11.71 32.49 -20.12
CA GLN A 716 -10.81 31.33 -20.19
C GLN A 716 -10.64 30.73 -18.78
N ILE A 717 -10.88 29.42 -18.62
CA ILE A 717 -10.42 28.67 -17.45
C ILE A 717 -8.88 28.79 -17.46
N VAL A 718 -8.31 29.46 -16.48
CA VAL A 718 -6.85 29.68 -16.36
C VAL A 718 -6.21 28.62 -15.49
#